data_AF-A0A956S2G9-F1
#
_entry.id   AF-A0A956S2G9-F1
#
_cell.length_a   1.000
_cell.length_b   1.000
_cell.length_c   1.000
_cell.angle_alpha   90.00
_cell.angle_beta   90.00
_cell.angle_gamma   90.00
#
_symmetry.space_group_name_H-M   'P 1'
#
loop_
_entity.id
_entity.type
_entity.pdbx_description
1 polymer ?
#
loop_
_entity_poly.entity_id
_entity_poly.type
_entity_poly.pdbx_seq_one_letter_code
_entity_poly.pdbx_strand_id
1 'polypeptide(L)'
;MQTSNNGQHADIEWKKAICGICPAGCWVEVGMQNDKMVDIRQDTSHSLGMICRRGQHAPEIIYSEKRLQYPMKRVGPKGTYDFERISWDDAYDIIVENLNKIKSESGPEAVSIYTGRGAFELSLCDMYQPKDVAVSSASNILFPFGSPNTMGVGALCYVSFAMIAPHVTMGRMLVNMFTDMENAEMLVVWGANPATDSPPLDMQRLEAAARRGADIVVIDPRHTETAKRTNAQWVPIRPGTDGALALSMIEVMIEEDMFDEDFAQNWCHGFEELATYSQHFRPEVAEKITGVPAATIRDLAKRIANATGACPVMYTGLEYSNSGIQAIRAVLSLFALAGHLDVPGGIGLAMLNTHFPINRSCNQPNPNLDRAVARDKFPIYSDYRGESHASGLVDSVLKGEPYRIRGLIVHGASLLTSWPQTAVWRETLSKLDFQVSIDRQLTADSAYADVLLPATTMFEIDSYMAYGPIFRLREKVIEPVGEARNDYLIMAELAKRLGYGHLYPQTEEALIRQALQGSGFTLEDVRENGGWVKIPTPMMEYKKWQKGSLREDGKPGFDTPTGKFELWSTTLDEYGYEPLPKYTEPVEGPQGNTELAKDYPLVFNSGARPHTDFRSQHHGIKGLLKDNPEPTIEMNVEDADERDIKNGDLVQVHTLRGTVPFRARVTLDIVKGAVECNMGGGTPVGPKAWQEWNVNELTDINNYDEISGFPVYKALLCEVEKVEEGTPKQRRQVTRQLQACGLQLLIPKRKNGKSTRRIYLDNNATTQVSDAVREAMLPFFGDKHGNPSSIHSTGRDAKEAVDYARRQIAKTINAKPRRIVFTGGGSEADNLAIKGVAFAHRERGNHIITTTVEHPAVLGACRFLEKLDFEVTYLEVDKNGWLEPAKLYNAMTNRTILASVMMANNEVGTILPIKELCDIAHERGVLFHTDAVQAVGKISVDVEVLGVDLLSLSGHKFHAPKGIGALYVKKGVVLEPLIHGGKQESGLRAGTENVAAIVGFGKAA
;
A
#
# COMPACT_ATOMS: atom_id res chain seq x y z
N MET A 1 18.42 3.22 63.51
CA MET A 1 18.65 1.77 63.44
C MET A 1 17.95 1.26 62.20
N GLN A 2 18.75 0.82 61.22
CA GLN A 2 18.30 0.17 60.00
C GLN A 2 17.73 -1.21 60.36
N THR A 3 16.49 -1.48 59.96
CA THR A 3 16.05 -2.86 59.69
C THR A 3 16.11 -3.05 58.19
N SER A 4 17.15 -3.75 57.77
CA SER A 4 17.35 -4.33 56.45
C SER A 4 16.15 -5.19 56.06
N ASN A 5 15.37 -4.75 55.09
CA ASN A 5 14.52 -5.63 54.30
C ASN A 5 15.33 -6.04 53.06
N ASN A 6 16.19 -7.05 53.23
CA ASN A 6 16.77 -7.82 52.13
C ASN A 6 15.62 -8.60 51.46
N GLY A 7 14.86 -7.94 50.59
CA GLY A 7 14.07 -8.62 49.59
C GLY A 7 15.02 -9.15 48.53
N GLN A 8 15.16 -10.47 48.43
CA GLN A 8 15.79 -11.14 47.29
C GLN A 8 15.07 -10.68 46.02
N HIS A 9 15.65 -9.74 45.27
CA HIS A 9 15.30 -9.57 43.86
C HIS A 9 15.90 -10.79 43.15
N ALA A 10 15.12 -11.85 42.97
CA ALA A 10 15.53 -12.94 42.12
C ALA A 10 15.76 -12.39 40.70
N ASP A 11 16.96 -12.59 40.16
CA ASP A 11 17.33 -12.11 38.83
C ASP A 11 16.36 -12.65 37.76
N ILE A 12 15.93 -11.79 36.84
CA ILE A 12 15.06 -12.18 35.72
C ILE A 12 15.90 -12.86 34.65
N GLU A 13 15.58 -14.10 34.31
CA GLU A 13 16.18 -14.84 33.20
C GLU A 13 15.49 -14.47 31.88
N TRP A 14 16.24 -14.06 30.85
CA TRP A 14 15.66 -13.69 29.55
C TRP A 14 15.83 -14.82 28.53
N LYS A 15 14.73 -15.28 27.94
CA LYS A 15 14.70 -16.34 26.91
C LYS A 15 14.17 -15.80 25.59
N LYS A 16 14.82 -16.12 24.47
CA LYS A 16 14.29 -15.80 23.13
C LYS A 16 13.09 -16.68 22.82
N ALA A 17 12.05 -16.11 22.22
CA ALA A 17 10.83 -16.83 21.88
C ALA A 17 10.13 -16.20 20.66
N ILE A 18 8.98 -16.79 20.31
CA ILE A 18 8.00 -16.19 19.42
C ILE A 18 6.81 -15.77 20.27
N CYS A 19 6.34 -14.54 20.11
CA CYS A 19 5.16 -14.04 20.82
C CYS A 19 3.97 -14.98 20.60
N GLY A 20 3.30 -15.36 21.68
CA GLY A 20 2.20 -16.32 21.67
C GLY A 20 0.80 -15.74 21.92
N ILE A 21 0.65 -14.41 21.82
CA ILE A 21 -0.63 -13.71 22.05
C ILE A 21 -1.52 -13.68 20.81
N CYS A 22 -0.95 -13.67 19.60
CA CYS A 22 -1.72 -13.68 18.36
C CYS A 22 -0.93 -14.39 17.24
N PRO A 23 -1.56 -14.69 16.08
CA PRO A 23 -0.95 -15.40 14.95
C PRO A 23 0.26 -14.74 14.28
N ALA A 24 0.62 -13.51 14.66
CA ALA A 24 1.58 -12.67 13.92
C ALA A 24 3.03 -13.18 13.91
N GLY A 25 3.45 -14.01 14.87
CA GLY A 25 4.81 -14.56 14.90
C GLY A 25 5.92 -13.56 15.26
N CYS A 26 5.67 -12.56 16.10
CA CYS A 26 6.70 -11.57 16.44
C CYS A 26 7.87 -12.18 17.22
N TRP A 27 9.13 -11.81 16.90
CA TRP A 27 10.30 -12.26 17.65
C TRP A 27 10.47 -11.43 18.93
N VAL A 28 10.57 -12.11 20.08
CA VAL A 28 10.56 -11.48 21.40
C VAL A 28 11.58 -12.13 22.35
N GLU A 29 11.90 -11.43 23.43
CA GLU A 29 12.57 -11.98 24.61
C GLU A 29 11.60 -11.96 25.79
N VAL A 30 11.50 -13.07 26.50
CA VAL A 30 10.60 -13.28 27.64
C VAL A 30 11.41 -13.33 28.92
N GLY A 31 11.05 -12.49 29.89
CA GLY A 31 11.62 -12.47 31.22
C GLY A 31 10.92 -13.47 32.14
N MET A 32 11.69 -14.39 32.70
CA MET A 32 11.25 -15.49 33.56
C MET A 32 11.73 -15.29 35.00
N GLN A 33 10.86 -15.58 35.97
CA GLN A 33 11.19 -15.62 37.38
C GLN A 33 10.38 -16.74 38.06
N ASN A 34 11.06 -17.68 38.72
CA ASN A 34 10.44 -18.85 39.35
C ASN A 34 9.48 -19.60 38.40
N ASP A 35 9.95 -19.91 37.18
CA ASP A 35 9.21 -20.57 36.10
C ASP A 35 7.93 -19.85 35.63
N LYS A 36 7.75 -18.57 36.01
CA LYS A 36 6.66 -17.72 35.54
C LYS A 36 7.17 -16.62 34.63
N MET A 37 6.39 -16.34 33.60
CA MET A 37 6.59 -15.18 32.76
C MET A 37 6.24 -13.91 33.56
N VAL A 38 7.19 -12.99 33.69
CA VAL A 38 6.99 -11.74 34.43
C VAL A 38 7.15 -10.49 33.56
N ASP A 39 7.88 -10.61 32.43
CA ASP A 39 8.12 -9.51 31.52
C ASP A 39 8.33 -9.99 30.07
N ILE A 40 8.27 -9.08 29.10
CA ILE A 40 8.46 -9.36 27.68
C ILE A 40 8.90 -8.11 26.92
N ARG A 41 9.85 -8.27 26.01
CA ARG A 41 10.36 -7.20 25.14
C ARG A 41 10.65 -7.70 23.73
N GLN A 42 10.88 -6.78 22.81
CA GLN A 42 11.30 -7.12 21.44
C GLN A 42 12.69 -7.76 21.41
N ASP A 43 12.90 -8.73 20.53
CA ASP A 43 14.24 -9.24 20.25
C ASP A 43 15.02 -8.27 19.35
N THR A 44 15.90 -7.46 19.93
CA THR A 44 16.66 -6.46 19.16
C THR A 44 17.75 -7.05 18.26
N SER A 45 17.99 -8.36 18.30
CA SER A 45 19.02 -9.03 17.49
C SER A 45 18.54 -9.45 16.10
N HIS A 46 17.26 -9.33 15.79
CA HIS A 46 16.69 -9.73 14.51
C HIS A 46 15.72 -8.69 13.94
N SER A 47 15.63 -8.58 12.62
CA SER A 47 14.74 -7.61 11.93
C SER A 47 13.24 -7.87 12.16
N LEU A 48 12.88 -9.10 12.52
CA LEU A 48 11.51 -9.50 12.92
C LEU A 48 11.22 -9.26 14.41
N GLY A 49 12.16 -8.67 15.14
CA GLY A 49 12.05 -8.28 16.54
C GLY A 49 11.06 -7.16 16.76
N MET A 50 9.96 -7.44 17.44
CA MET A 50 8.96 -6.41 17.74
C MET A 50 8.05 -6.77 18.91
N ILE A 51 7.51 -5.74 19.56
CA ILE A 51 6.50 -5.88 20.61
C ILE A 51 5.41 -4.83 20.43
N CYS A 52 4.15 -5.27 20.39
CA CYS A 52 2.98 -4.40 20.35
C CYS A 52 2.39 -4.21 21.76
N ARG A 53 1.41 -3.30 21.89
CA ARG A 53 0.75 -3.02 23.18
C ARG A 53 0.17 -4.29 23.83
N ARG A 54 -0.54 -5.13 23.07
CA ARG A 54 -1.03 -6.43 23.58
C ARG A 54 0.10 -7.36 24.03
N GLY A 55 1.18 -7.40 23.26
CA GLY A 55 2.36 -8.20 23.57
C GLY A 55 2.99 -7.81 24.91
N GLN A 56 3.09 -6.51 25.23
CA GLN A 56 3.59 -6.03 26.53
C GLN A 56 2.74 -6.52 27.72
N HIS A 57 1.47 -6.82 27.49
CA HIS A 57 0.55 -7.35 28.49
C HIS A 57 0.42 -8.88 28.43
N ALA A 58 1.33 -9.59 27.74
CA ALA A 58 1.31 -11.05 27.66
C ALA A 58 1.24 -11.75 29.04
N PRO A 59 2.02 -11.35 30.06
CA PRO A 59 1.91 -11.97 31.39
C PRO A 59 0.50 -11.82 31.99
N GLU A 60 -0.12 -10.66 31.81
CA GLU A 60 -1.47 -10.37 32.32
C GLU A 60 -2.54 -11.19 31.58
N ILE A 61 -2.36 -11.43 30.28
CA ILE A 61 -3.24 -12.25 29.46
C ILE A 61 -3.16 -13.73 29.88
N ILE A 62 -1.94 -14.27 29.97
CA ILE A 62 -1.67 -15.68 30.26
C ILE A 62 -2.19 -16.08 31.65
N TYR A 63 -1.97 -15.22 32.65
CA TYR A 63 -2.34 -15.48 34.04
C TYR A 63 -3.63 -14.76 34.46
N SER A 64 -4.47 -14.39 33.50
CA SER A 64 -5.77 -13.77 33.78
C SER A 64 -6.67 -14.71 34.57
N GLU A 65 -7.36 -14.18 35.58
CA GLU A 65 -8.40 -14.88 36.35
C GLU A 65 -9.61 -15.28 35.47
N LYS A 66 -9.72 -14.71 34.26
CA LYS A 66 -10.81 -15.00 33.31
C LYS A 66 -10.45 -16.10 32.30
N ARG A 67 -9.28 -16.73 32.45
CA ARG A 67 -8.81 -17.78 31.56
C ARG A 67 -9.55 -19.10 31.79
N LEU A 68 -9.91 -19.79 30.70
CA LEU A 68 -10.41 -21.16 30.75
C LEU A 68 -9.26 -22.11 31.06
N GLN A 69 -9.40 -22.88 32.14
CA GLN A 69 -8.35 -23.78 32.63
C GLN A 69 -8.73 -25.26 32.57
N TYR A 70 -10.01 -25.60 32.51
CA TYR A 70 -10.48 -26.98 32.59
C TYR A 70 -11.57 -27.25 31.56
N PRO A 71 -11.69 -28.49 31.05
CA PRO A 71 -12.87 -28.91 30.32
C PRO A 71 -14.13 -28.76 31.17
N MET A 72 -15.22 -28.33 30.55
CA MET A 72 -16.48 -28.14 31.26
C MET A 72 -17.69 -28.61 30.45
N LYS A 73 -18.73 -29.06 31.16
CA LYS A 73 -20.04 -29.46 30.64
C LYS A 73 -21.11 -28.48 31.08
N ARG A 74 -22.04 -28.14 30.18
CA ARG A 74 -23.22 -27.34 30.51
C ARG A 74 -24.14 -28.08 31.51
N VAL A 75 -24.58 -27.37 32.54
CA VAL A 75 -25.60 -27.84 33.50
C VAL A 75 -26.85 -26.97 33.57
N GLY A 76 -26.78 -25.73 33.06
CA GLY A 76 -27.92 -24.82 32.93
C GLY A 76 -28.52 -24.79 31.52
N PRO A 77 -29.56 -23.95 31.29
CA PRO A 77 -30.15 -23.79 29.96
C PRO A 77 -29.17 -23.17 28.95
N LYS A 78 -29.39 -23.38 27.64
CA LYS A 78 -28.64 -22.66 26.59
C LYS A 78 -28.88 -21.16 26.72
N GLY A 79 -27.83 -20.38 26.53
CA GLY A 79 -27.80 -18.94 26.77
C GLY A 79 -27.21 -18.52 28.11
N THR A 80 -26.94 -19.46 29.04
CA THR A 80 -26.24 -19.19 30.30
C THR A 80 -24.80 -19.71 30.31
N TYR A 81 -24.02 -19.27 31.29
CA TYR A 81 -22.64 -19.71 31.53
C TYR A 81 -22.54 -20.72 32.69
N ASP A 82 -23.60 -21.49 32.91
CA ASP A 82 -23.66 -22.47 34.00
C ASP A 82 -23.00 -23.78 33.57
N PHE A 83 -21.78 -23.97 34.06
CA PHE A 83 -20.89 -25.07 33.70
C PHE A 83 -20.38 -25.80 34.94
N GLU A 84 -20.20 -27.11 34.82
CA GLU A 84 -19.45 -27.92 35.77
C GLU A 84 -18.16 -28.43 35.13
N ARG A 85 -17.09 -28.55 35.92
CA ARG A 85 -15.83 -29.13 35.46
C ARG A 85 -15.99 -30.62 35.20
N ILE A 86 -15.43 -31.08 34.09
CA ILE A 86 -15.34 -32.50 33.71
C ILE A 86 -13.89 -32.86 33.38
N SER A 87 -13.59 -34.15 33.24
CA SER A 87 -12.29 -34.57 32.71
C SER A 87 -12.22 -34.39 31.19
N TRP A 88 -11.01 -34.35 30.63
CA TRP A 88 -10.82 -34.37 29.17
C TRP A 88 -11.42 -35.61 28.53
N ASP A 89 -11.33 -36.78 29.19
CA ASP A 89 -11.83 -38.02 28.64
C ASP A 89 -13.37 -38.02 28.55
N ASP A 90 -14.04 -37.56 29.62
CA ASP A 90 -15.50 -37.37 29.62
C ASP A 90 -15.93 -36.37 28.55
N ALA A 91 -15.17 -35.27 28.38
CA ALA A 91 -15.46 -34.24 27.40
C ALA A 91 -15.46 -34.82 25.97
N TYR A 92 -14.42 -35.57 25.64
CA TYR A 92 -14.33 -36.23 24.34
C TYR A 92 -15.38 -37.33 24.14
N ASP A 93 -15.70 -38.11 25.17
CA ASP A 93 -16.74 -39.14 25.08
C ASP A 93 -18.10 -38.52 24.75
N ILE A 94 -18.47 -37.44 25.44
CA ILE A 94 -19.68 -36.65 25.14
C ILE A 94 -19.66 -36.12 23.71
N ILE A 95 -18.53 -35.57 23.26
CA ILE A 95 -18.39 -35.03 21.90
C ILE A 95 -18.60 -36.14 20.88
N VAL A 96 -17.83 -37.23 20.97
CA VAL A 96 -17.85 -38.33 19.99
C VAL A 96 -19.21 -39.02 19.95
N GLU A 97 -19.85 -39.24 21.10
CA GLU A 97 -21.20 -39.80 21.18
C GLU A 97 -22.21 -38.92 20.44
N ASN A 98 -22.23 -37.62 20.71
CA ASN A 98 -23.19 -36.70 20.09
C ASN A 98 -22.93 -36.50 18.59
N LEU A 99 -21.67 -36.40 18.16
CA LEU A 99 -21.34 -36.30 16.74
C LEU A 99 -21.80 -37.56 15.98
N ASN A 100 -21.48 -38.76 16.49
CA ASN A 100 -21.90 -40.01 15.85
C ASN A 100 -23.42 -40.20 15.88
N LYS A 101 -24.10 -39.79 16.95
CA LYS A 101 -25.56 -39.77 17.01
C LYS A 101 -26.15 -38.92 15.89
N ILE A 102 -25.71 -37.66 15.77
CA ILE A 102 -26.19 -36.75 14.71
C ILE A 102 -25.93 -37.36 13.32
N LYS A 103 -24.73 -37.90 13.09
CA LYS A 103 -24.38 -38.57 11.83
C LYS A 103 -25.31 -39.75 11.51
N SER A 104 -25.64 -40.57 12.51
CA SER A 104 -26.54 -41.72 12.34
C SER A 104 -27.99 -41.31 12.04
N GLU A 105 -28.45 -40.19 12.60
CA GLU A 105 -29.83 -39.72 12.49
C GLU A 105 -30.07 -38.81 11.27
N SER A 106 -29.07 -38.05 10.83
CA SER A 106 -29.26 -36.96 9.86
C SER A 106 -28.15 -36.86 8.80
N GLY A 107 -27.23 -37.81 8.78
CA GLY A 107 -26.07 -37.78 7.89
C GLY A 107 -24.91 -36.96 8.45
N PRO A 108 -23.67 -37.23 8.00
CA PRO A 108 -22.48 -36.54 8.49
C PRO A 108 -22.49 -35.03 8.18
N GLU A 109 -23.17 -34.60 7.12
CA GLU A 109 -23.34 -33.20 6.74
C GLU A 109 -24.06 -32.36 7.81
N ALA A 110 -24.83 -32.98 8.72
CA ALA A 110 -25.49 -32.28 9.80
C ALA A 110 -24.53 -31.83 10.93
N VAL A 111 -23.23 -32.09 10.80
CA VAL A 111 -22.18 -31.61 11.71
C VAL A 111 -21.28 -30.63 10.97
N SER A 112 -20.95 -29.51 11.61
CA SER A 112 -20.07 -28.49 11.05
C SER A 112 -18.99 -28.03 12.02
N ILE A 113 -17.97 -27.37 11.50
CA ILE A 113 -16.94 -26.69 12.29
C ILE A 113 -16.71 -25.28 11.76
N TYR A 114 -16.60 -24.31 12.66
CA TYR A 114 -16.25 -22.93 12.37
C TYR A 114 -14.96 -22.55 13.10
N THR A 115 -13.91 -22.22 12.34
CA THR A 115 -12.59 -21.87 12.88
C THR A 115 -12.30 -20.37 12.72
N GLY A 116 -12.03 -19.70 13.83
CA GLY A 116 -11.76 -18.27 13.90
C GLY A 116 -10.29 -17.92 14.16
N ARG A 117 -10.00 -16.62 14.12
CA ARG A 117 -8.63 -16.09 14.23
C ARG A 117 -7.94 -16.36 15.58
N GLY A 118 -8.69 -16.73 16.62
CA GLY A 118 -8.13 -17.15 17.90
C GLY A 118 -7.40 -18.48 17.84
N ALA A 119 -7.75 -19.35 16.88
CA ALA A 119 -7.13 -20.65 16.66
C ALA A 119 -6.05 -20.63 15.55
N PHE A 120 -5.69 -19.47 14.99
CA PHE A 120 -4.74 -19.32 13.88
C PHE A 120 -3.27 -19.51 14.31
N GLU A 121 -2.98 -20.57 15.04
CA GLU A 121 -1.62 -21.06 15.14
C GLU A 121 -1.25 -21.67 13.77
N LEU A 122 -0.07 -21.35 13.23
CA LEU A 122 0.29 -21.67 11.85
C LEU A 122 0.19 -23.17 11.55
N SER A 123 0.65 -24.02 12.47
CA SER A 123 0.63 -25.46 12.30
C SER A 123 -0.80 -26.02 12.23
N LEU A 124 -1.75 -25.44 12.98
CA LEU A 124 -3.16 -25.79 12.88
C LEU A 124 -3.70 -25.48 11.48
N CYS A 125 -3.43 -24.28 10.97
CA CYS A 125 -3.87 -23.90 9.62
C CYS A 125 -3.23 -24.78 8.55
N ASP A 126 -1.92 -25.04 8.64
CA ASP A 126 -1.19 -25.80 7.62
C ASP A 126 -1.65 -27.28 7.55
N MET A 127 -1.92 -27.91 8.69
CA MET A 127 -2.23 -29.35 8.76
C MET A 127 -3.72 -29.70 8.69
N TYR A 128 -4.59 -28.73 8.94
CA TYR A 128 -6.03 -28.94 8.87
C TYR A 128 -6.73 -28.16 7.75
N GLN A 129 -6.05 -27.36 6.94
CA GLN A 129 -6.73 -26.74 5.80
C GLN A 129 -7.25 -27.80 4.78
N PRO A 130 -8.31 -27.52 4.02
CA PRO A 130 -8.73 -28.37 2.90
C PRO A 130 -7.57 -28.68 1.95
N LYS A 131 -7.53 -29.91 1.42
CA LYS A 131 -6.51 -30.33 0.46
C LYS A 131 -6.60 -29.50 -0.83
N ASP A 132 -5.44 -29.24 -1.43
CA ASP A 132 -5.27 -28.50 -2.70
C ASP A 132 -5.74 -27.03 -2.68
N VAL A 133 -6.07 -26.50 -1.49
CA VAL A 133 -6.36 -25.07 -1.29
C VAL A 133 -5.08 -24.32 -0.93
N ALA A 134 -4.87 -23.16 -1.56
CA ALA A 134 -3.65 -22.38 -1.41
C ALA A 134 -3.41 -21.90 0.04
N VAL A 135 -4.45 -21.37 0.67
CA VAL A 135 -4.45 -20.88 2.06
C VAL A 135 -5.84 -21.10 2.63
N SER A 136 -6.00 -21.74 3.79
CA SER A 136 -7.26 -21.72 4.52
C SER A 136 -7.04 -21.85 6.02
N SER A 137 -8.00 -21.34 6.79
CA SER A 137 -8.08 -21.56 8.23
C SER A 137 -9.19 -22.52 8.63
N ALA A 138 -10.04 -22.95 7.70
CA ALA A 138 -11.09 -23.91 8.01
C ALA A 138 -10.46 -25.29 8.24
N SER A 139 -11.04 -26.06 9.16
CA SER A 139 -10.49 -27.34 9.58
C SER A 139 -11.17 -28.52 8.86
N ASN A 140 -10.39 -29.27 8.10
CA ASN A 140 -10.77 -30.49 7.38
C ASN A 140 -11.01 -31.69 8.31
N ILE A 141 -10.96 -31.50 9.63
CA ILE A 141 -11.06 -32.59 10.63
C ILE A 141 -12.34 -33.44 10.46
N LEU A 142 -13.41 -32.83 9.95
CA LEU A 142 -14.70 -33.48 9.71
C LEU A 142 -14.83 -34.07 8.30
N PHE A 143 -13.84 -33.89 7.42
CA PHE A 143 -13.88 -34.45 6.07
C PHE A 143 -13.80 -35.99 6.08
N PRO A 144 -12.88 -36.64 6.83
CA PRO A 144 -12.94 -38.10 7.03
C PRO A 144 -14.19 -38.58 7.76
N PHE A 145 -14.80 -37.73 8.58
CA PHE A 145 -16.11 -38.00 9.20
C PHE A 145 -17.25 -38.00 8.17
N GLY A 146 -17.05 -37.38 7.00
CA GLY A 146 -17.98 -37.32 5.88
C GLY A 146 -18.73 -35.99 5.76
N SER A 147 -18.45 -35.00 6.62
CA SER A 147 -19.11 -33.70 6.53
C SER A 147 -18.38 -32.82 5.51
N PRO A 148 -19.08 -32.18 4.56
CA PRO A 148 -18.50 -31.15 3.70
C PRO A 148 -18.44 -29.77 4.39
N ASN A 149 -19.05 -29.64 5.58
CA ASN A 149 -19.29 -28.36 6.23
C ASN A 149 -18.17 -27.96 7.19
N THR A 150 -17.01 -27.66 6.62
CA THR A 150 -15.98 -26.86 7.30
C THR A 150 -16.09 -25.41 6.89
N MET A 151 -15.84 -24.50 7.83
CA MET A 151 -16.01 -23.06 7.65
C MET A 151 -14.89 -22.32 8.38
N GLY A 152 -14.44 -21.23 7.77
CA GLY A 152 -13.45 -20.33 8.37
C GLY A 152 -13.93 -18.90 8.39
N VAL A 153 -13.22 -18.06 9.15
CA VAL A 153 -13.38 -16.60 9.12
C VAL A 153 -13.00 -15.97 7.76
N GLY A 154 -12.57 -16.79 6.79
CA GLY A 154 -12.33 -16.36 5.41
C GLY A 154 -13.53 -15.66 4.75
N ALA A 155 -14.75 -15.99 5.17
CA ALA A 155 -15.97 -15.32 4.70
C ALA A 155 -16.18 -13.89 5.26
N LEU A 156 -15.35 -13.46 6.21
CA LEU A 156 -15.37 -12.13 6.82
C LEU A 156 -14.03 -11.39 6.69
N CYS A 157 -13.04 -12.00 6.04
CA CYS A 157 -11.68 -11.51 5.99
C CYS A 157 -10.90 -12.20 4.87
N TYR A 158 -9.97 -11.48 4.23
CA TYR A 158 -8.89 -12.04 3.41
C TYR A 158 -9.31 -12.62 2.05
N VAL A 159 -10.39 -13.39 1.94
CA VAL A 159 -10.69 -14.13 0.70
C VAL A 159 -10.96 -13.21 -0.49
N SER A 160 -11.73 -12.14 -0.30
CA SER A 160 -12.03 -11.19 -1.38
C SER A 160 -10.78 -10.43 -1.84
N PHE A 161 -10.03 -9.88 -0.90
CA PHE A 161 -8.82 -9.08 -1.13
C PHE A 161 -7.63 -9.90 -1.61
N ALA A 162 -7.36 -11.00 -0.94
CA ALA A 162 -6.09 -11.71 -1.04
C ALA A 162 -6.16 -12.95 -1.95
N MET A 163 -7.36 -13.43 -2.29
CA MET A 163 -7.54 -14.62 -3.14
C MET A 163 -8.31 -14.30 -4.40
N ILE A 164 -9.62 -14.02 -4.30
CA ILE A 164 -10.51 -13.97 -5.47
C ILE A 164 -10.12 -12.79 -6.38
N ALA A 165 -10.14 -11.54 -5.88
CA ALA A 165 -9.89 -10.36 -6.70
C ALA A 165 -8.56 -10.38 -7.46
N PRO A 166 -7.39 -10.67 -6.83
CA PRO A 166 -6.13 -10.72 -7.58
C PRO A 166 -6.06 -11.95 -8.49
N HIS A 167 -6.63 -13.11 -8.11
CA HIS A 167 -6.54 -14.31 -8.94
C HIS A 167 -7.36 -14.19 -10.22
N VAL A 168 -8.59 -13.70 -10.15
CA VAL A 168 -9.44 -13.49 -11.33
C VAL A 168 -8.96 -12.33 -12.22
N THR A 169 -7.98 -11.54 -11.76
CA THR A 169 -7.40 -10.42 -12.50
C THR A 169 -6.04 -10.75 -13.11
N MET A 170 -5.16 -11.47 -12.39
CA MET A 170 -3.78 -11.71 -12.84
C MET A 170 -3.26 -13.12 -12.55
N GLY A 171 -4.12 -14.05 -12.11
CA GLY A 171 -3.75 -15.44 -11.83
C GLY A 171 -2.87 -15.61 -10.59
N ARG A 172 -2.77 -14.59 -9.73
CA ARG A 172 -1.94 -14.61 -8.51
C ARG A 172 -2.78 -14.28 -7.29
N MET A 173 -2.38 -14.80 -6.14
CA MET A 173 -2.95 -14.46 -4.84
C MET A 173 -1.95 -13.63 -4.04
N LEU A 174 -2.38 -12.99 -2.96
CA LEU A 174 -1.52 -12.16 -2.11
C LEU A 174 -0.29 -12.91 -1.60
N VAL A 175 -0.40 -14.21 -1.32
CA VAL A 175 0.75 -15.05 -0.92
C VAL A 175 1.84 -15.14 -1.99
N ASN A 176 1.52 -14.80 -3.24
CA ASN A 176 2.43 -14.76 -4.37
C ASN A 176 2.75 -13.32 -4.80
N MET A 177 2.38 -12.32 -3.97
CA MET A 177 2.56 -10.90 -4.24
C MET A 177 3.24 -10.24 -3.04
N PHE A 178 3.88 -9.09 -3.26
CA PHE A 178 4.39 -8.26 -2.19
C PHE A 178 4.41 -6.78 -2.60
N THR A 179 4.28 -5.91 -1.61
CA THR A 179 4.48 -4.47 -1.81
C THR A 179 5.96 -4.14 -1.65
N ASP A 180 6.60 -3.64 -2.71
CA ASP A 180 8.02 -3.29 -2.72
C ASP A 180 8.28 -1.90 -2.09
N MET A 181 7.91 -1.75 -0.80
CA MET A 181 7.98 -0.48 -0.08
C MET A 181 9.39 0.07 0.03
N GLU A 182 10.41 -0.79 -0.04
CA GLU A 182 11.81 -0.42 0.08
C GLU A 182 12.31 0.37 -1.14
N ASN A 183 11.78 0.08 -2.33
CA ASN A 183 12.18 0.72 -3.59
C ASN A 183 11.15 1.73 -4.13
N ALA A 184 9.96 1.81 -3.54
CA ALA A 184 8.89 2.70 -3.99
C ALA A 184 9.27 4.19 -3.85
N GLU A 185 9.05 4.94 -4.93
CA GLU A 185 9.03 6.40 -4.93
C GLU A 185 7.72 6.90 -4.31
N MET A 186 6.60 6.24 -4.64
CA MET A 186 5.27 6.58 -4.15
C MET A 186 4.59 5.37 -3.48
N LEU A 187 3.96 5.60 -2.34
CA LEU A 187 3.20 4.61 -1.58
C LEU A 187 1.79 5.11 -1.36
N VAL A 188 0.80 4.31 -1.76
CA VAL A 188 -0.61 4.63 -1.54
C VAL A 188 -1.21 3.64 -0.56
N VAL A 189 -1.38 4.06 0.68
CA VAL A 189 -2.07 3.25 1.70
C VAL A 189 -3.57 3.39 1.48
N TRP A 190 -4.25 2.29 1.15
CA TRP A 190 -5.64 2.32 0.72
C TRP A 190 -6.43 1.17 1.35
N GLY A 191 -7.39 1.50 2.23
CA GLY A 191 -8.16 0.49 2.95
C GLY A 191 -7.33 -0.34 3.95
N ALA A 192 -6.19 0.20 4.40
CA ALA A 192 -5.31 -0.41 5.39
C ALA A 192 -4.93 0.61 6.46
N ASN A 193 -4.65 0.14 7.68
CA ASN A 193 -4.10 0.98 8.75
C ASN A 193 -2.93 0.25 9.44
N PRO A 194 -1.75 0.19 8.79
CA PRO A 194 -0.56 -0.50 9.30
C PRO A 194 -0.19 -0.15 10.74
N ALA A 195 -0.53 1.05 11.21
CA ALA A 195 -0.27 1.45 12.59
C ALA A 195 -0.95 0.53 13.61
N THR A 196 -2.15 0.04 13.29
CA THR A 196 -2.96 -0.83 14.16
C THR A 196 -2.95 -2.31 13.74
N ASP A 197 -2.27 -2.62 12.64
CA ASP A 197 -2.17 -3.99 12.14
C ASP A 197 -1.26 -4.86 13.00
N SER A 198 -1.33 -6.16 12.76
CA SER A 198 -0.69 -7.17 13.59
C SER A 198 -0.13 -8.28 12.71
N PRO A 199 1.21 -8.34 12.52
CA PRO A 199 2.22 -7.46 13.13
C PRO A 199 2.22 -6.04 12.53
N PRO A 200 2.67 -5.00 13.26
CA PRO A 200 2.81 -3.63 12.72
C PRO A 200 4.09 -3.48 11.86
N LEU A 201 4.47 -4.50 11.09
CA LEU A 201 5.71 -4.53 10.32
C LEU A 201 5.68 -3.51 9.18
N ASP A 202 4.57 -3.47 8.44
CA ASP A 202 4.40 -2.52 7.35
C ASP A 202 4.41 -1.07 7.84
N MET A 203 4.01 -0.81 9.10
CA MET A 203 4.18 0.52 9.68
C MET A 203 5.65 0.92 9.84
N GLN A 204 6.52 -0.01 10.28
CA GLN A 204 7.95 0.26 10.38
C GLN A 204 8.57 0.50 8.99
N ARG A 205 8.13 -0.27 7.98
CA ARG A 205 8.55 -0.11 6.58
C ARG A 205 8.09 1.22 5.99
N LEU A 206 6.85 1.64 6.26
CA LEU A 206 6.32 2.95 5.88
C LEU A 206 7.05 4.12 6.56
N GLU A 207 7.37 4.01 7.86
CA GLU A 207 8.18 5.04 8.54
C GLU A 207 9.59 5.11 7.96
N ALA A 208 10.19 3.98 7.59
CA ALA A 208 11.46 3.97 6.89
C ALA A 208 11.34 4.65 5.53
N ALA A 209 10.27 4.38 4.77
CA ALA A 209 10.00 5.05 3.49
C ALA A 209 9.81 6.56 3.63
N ALA A 210 9.06 7.00 4.63
CA ALA A 210 8.89 8.42 4.95
C ALA A 210 10.24 9.10 5.26
N ARG A 211 11.13 8.42 6.01
CA ARG A 211 12.49 8.94 6.29
C ARG A 211 13.37 9.00 5.05
N ARG A 212 13.16 8.10 4.07
CA ARG A 212 13.83 8.14 2.76
C ARG A 212 13.31 9.26 1.86
N GLY A 213 12.13 9.81 2.15
CA GLY A 213 11.48 10.85 1.36
C GLY A 213 10.51 10.32 0.31
N ALA A 214 10.03 9.08 0.44
CA ALA A 214 8.97 8.56 -0.42
C ALA A 214 7.71 9.41 -0.29
N ASP A 215 7.00 9.58 -1.40
CA ASP A 215 5.70 10.24 -1.45
C ASP A 215 4.62 9.31 -0.92
N ILE A 216 4.00 9.64 0.21
CA ILE A 216 3.01 8.76 0.87
C ILE A 216 1.65 9.44 0.89
N VAL A 217 0.66 8.72 0.37
CA VAL A 217 -0.75 9.09 0.38
C VAL A 217 -1.53 8.04 1.17
N VAL A 218 -2.46 8.49 2.02
CA VAL A 218 -3.39 7.62 2.74
C VAL A 218 -4.81 7.96 2.30
N ILE A 219 -5.47 7.01 1.64
CA ILE A 219 -6.87 7.09 1.23
C ILE A 219 -7.68 6.30 2.24
N ASP A 220 -8.38 7.04 3.12
CA ASP A 220 -9.17 6.47 4.22
C ASP A 220 -10.20 7.52 4.68
N PRO A 221 -11.44 7.13 5.04
CA PRO A 221 -12.41 8.05 5.66
C PRO A 221 -11.88 8.72 6.94
N ARG A 222 -10.89 8.12 7.60
CA ARG A 222 -10.27 8.59 8.85
C ARG A 222 -8.84 9.09 8.60
N HIS A 223 -8.46 10.15 9.28
CA HIS A 223 -7.08 10.60 9.35
C HIS A 223 -6.30 9.72 10.33
N THR A 224 -5.92 8.54 9.86
CA THR A 224 -5.38 7.46 10.67
C THR A 224 -4.02 7.77 11.30
N GLU A 225 -3.64 7.00 12.32
CA GLU A 225 -2.31 7.05 12.91
C GLU A 225 -1.21 6.74 11.88
N THR A 226 -1.49 5.91 10.86
CA THR A 226 -0.57 5.72 9.75
C THR A 226 -0.29 7.04 9.03
N ALA A 227 -1.32 7.80 8.66
CA ALA A 227 -1.15 9.09 7.99
C ALA A 227 -0.36 10.09 8.85
N LYS A 228 -0.71 10.20 10.13
CA LYS A 228 -0.06 11.11 11.08
C LYS A 228 1.42 10.78 11.31
N ARG A 229 1.75 9.49 11.50
CA ARG A 229 3.13 9.05 11.80
C ARG A 229 4.07 9.15 10.61
N THR A 230 3.56 9.04 9.39
CA THR A 230 4.35 9.21 8.16
C THR A 230 4.30 10.64 7.61
N ASN A 231 3.46 11.52 8.17
CA ASN A 231 3.15 12.84 7.61
C ASN A 231 2.70 12.74 6.15
N ALA A 232 1.89 11.71 5.86
CA ALA A 232 1.33 11.47 4.53
C ALA A 232 0.23 12.47 4.20
N GLN A 233 -0.03 12.66 2.90
CA GLN A 233 -1.25 13.32 2.46
C GLN A 233 -2.45 12.43 2.81
N TRP A 234 -3.39 12.95 3.58
CA TRP A 234 -4.67 12.30 3.82
C TRP A 234 -5.68 12.69 2.73
N VAL A 235 -6.28 11.70 2.08
CA VAL A 235 -7.34 11.84 1.09
C VAL A 235 -8.63 11.31 1.73
N PRO A 236 -9.50 12.19 2.25
CA PRO A 236 -10.73 11.79 2.91
C PRO A 236 -11.74 11.31 1.88
N ILE A 237 -11.94 9.99 1.82
CA ILE A 237 -12.91 9.36 0.92
C ILE A 237 -14.20 9.04 1.66
N ARG A 238 -15.36 9.16 0.99
CA ARG A 238 -16.63 8.60 1.49
C ARG A 238 -16.52 7.07 1.55
N PRO A 239 -16.87 6.43 2.67
CA PRO A 239 -16.84 4.97 2.78
C PRO A 239 -17.64 4.26 1.69
N GLY A 240 -17.10 3.17 1.15
CA GLY A 240 -17.74 2.37 0.11
C GLY A 240 -17.66 2.96 -1.31
N THR A 241 -16.75 3.91 -1.57
CA THR A 241 -16.63 4.59 -2.88
C THR A 241 -15.26 4.44 -3.55
N ASP A 242 -14.41 3.57 -3.01
CA ASP A 242 -13.03 3.37 -3.45
C ASP A 242 -12.94 2.93 -4.92
N GLY A 243 -13.85 2.07 -5.37
CA GLY A 243 -13.94 1.64 -6.77
C GLY A 243 -14.18 2.81 -7.73
N ALA A 244 -15.07 3.75 -7.36
CA ALA A 244 -15.34 4.94 -8.16
C ALA A 244 -14.11 5.86 -8.25
N LEU A 245 -13.36 6.01 -7.15
CA LEU A 245 -12.12 6.79 -7.14
C LEU A 245 -11.06 6.15 -8.03
N ALA A 246 -10.86 4.82 -7.95
CA ALA A 246 -9.91 4.11 -8.80
C ALA A 246 -10.27 4.21 -10.29
N LEU A 247 -11.54 4.00 -10.65
CA LEU A 247 -12.05 4.16 -12.02
C LEU A 247 -11.86 5.59 -12.54
N SER A 248 -12.04 6.59 -11.69
CA SER A 248 -11.82 7.99 -12.06
C SER A 248 -10.36 8.31 -12.34
N MET A 249 -9.43 7.74 -11.56
CA MET A 249 -8.00 7.88 -11.85
C MET A 249 -7.59 7.14 -13.14
N ILE A 250 -8.20 5.98 -13.42
CA ILE A 250 -8.03 5.29 -14.71
C ILE A 250 -8.52 6.18 -15.87
N GLU A 251 -9.70 6.77 -15.74
CA GLU A 251 -10.24 7.69 -16.75
C GLU A 251 -9.29 8.87 -17.01
N VAL A 252 -8.72 9.49 -15.97
CA VAL A 252 -7.75 10.58 -16.14
C VAL A 252 -6.50 10.11 -16.89
N MET A 253 -5.99 8.91 -16.60
CA MET A 253 -4.83 8.38 -17.31
C MET A 253 -5.13 8.11 -18.78
N ILE A 254 -6.35 7.63 -19.10
CA ILE A 254 -6.78 7.40 -20.48
C ILE A 254 -6.98 8.73 -21.22
N GLU A 255 -7.67 9.70 -20.61
CA GLU A 255 -7.98 11.00 -21.25
C GLU A 255 -6.73 11.84 -21.53
N GLU A 256 -5.66 11.66 -20.75
CA GLU A 256 -4.39 12.39 -20.88
C GLU A 256 -3.24 11.54 -21.48
N ASP A 257 -3.52 10.35 -22.02
CA ASP A 257 -2.53 9.43 -22.62
C ASP A 257 -1.33 9.13 -21.69
N MET A 258 -1.60 8.83 -20.42
CA MET A 258 -0.59 8.58 -19.37
C MET A 258 -0.48 7.12 -18.90
N PHE A 259 -1.24 6.20 -19.50
CA PHE A 259 -1.15 4.77 -19.17
C PHE A 259 -0.11 4.04 -20.04
N ASP A 260 0.31 2.85 -19.60
CA ASP A 260 1.18 1.94 -20.37
C ASP A 260 0.39 1.33 -21.53
N GLU A 261 0.46 1.96 -22.70
CA GLU A 261 -0.25 1.54 -23.92
C GLU A 261 0.11 0.12 -24.37
N ASP A 262 1.38 -0.28 -24.26
CA ASP A 262 1.81 -1.64 -24.62
C ASP A 262 1.17 -2.66 -23.69
N PHE A 263 1.17 -2.40 -22.38
CA PHE A 263 0.51 -3.24 -21.40
C PHE A 263 -1.00 -3.36 -21.67
N ALA A 264 -1.68 -2.24 -21.89
CA ALA A 264 -3.11 -2.21 -22.17
C ALA A 264 -3.48 -3.02 -23.43
N GLN A 265 -2.77 -2.81 -24.54
CA GLN A 265 -3.14 -3.41 -25.83
C GLN A 265 -2.70 -4.88 -25.94
N ASN A 266 -1.47 -5.18 -25.51
CA ASN A 266 -0.86 -6.49 -25.76
C ASN A 266 -1.07 -7.45 -24.59
N TRP A 267 -1.19 -6.94 -23.36
CA TRP A 267 -1.17 -7.76 -22.16
C TRP A 267 -2.46 -7.74 -21.35
N CYS A 268 -3.45 -6.92 -21.70
CA CYS A 268 -4.76 -6.94 -21.08
C CYS A 268 -5.83 -7.62 -21.94
N HIS A 269 -6.83 -8.20 -21.27
CA HIS A 269 -8.10 -8.60 -21.84
C HIS A 269 -9.21 -7.72 -21.25
N GLY A 270 -10.04 -7.10 -22.10
CA GLY A 270 -11.14 -6.23 -21.66
C GLY A 270 -10.80 -4.73 -21.54
N PHE A 271 -9.74 -4.24 -22.19
CA PHE A 271 -9.32 -2.84 -22.05
C PHE A 271 -10.30 -1.84 -22.67
N GLU A 272 -10.82 -2.12 -23.87
CA GLU A 272 -11.77 -1.23 -24.55
C GLU A 272 -13.10 -1.11 -23.77
N GLU A 273 -13.54 -2.22 -23.21
CA GLU A 273 -14.73 -2.29 -22.35
C GLU A 273 -14.52 -1.48 -21.06
N LEU A 274 -13.35 -1.60 -20.43
CA LEU A 274 -13.00 -0.79 -19.27
C LEU A 274 -12.90 0.71 -19.62
N ALA A 275 -12.22 1.05 -20.72
CA ALA A 275 -12.04 2.43 -21.18
C ALA A 275 -13.38 3.09 -21.54
N THR A 276 -14.32 2.32 -22.08
CA THR A 276 -15.69 2.79 -22.31
C THR A 276 -16.41 3.03 -20.98
N TYR A 277 -16.28 2.10 -20.03
CA TYR A 277 -16.93 2.20 -18.73
C TYR A 277 -16.36 3.34 -17.86
N SER A 278 -15.05 3.58 -17.90
CA SER A 278 -14.38 4.60 -17.08
C SER A 278 -14.84 6.03 -17.39
N GLN A 279 -15.36 6.29 -18.60
CA GLN A 279 -15.89 7.59 -19.01
C GLN A 279 -17.05 8.09 -18.12
N HIS A 280 -17.76 7.18 -17.45
CA HIS A 280 -18.78 7.52 -16.47
C HIS A 280 -18.22 8.11 -15.17
N PHE A 281 -16.90 8.00 -14.95
CA PHE A 281 -16.20 8.40 -13.74
C PHE A 281 -15.22 9.56 -13.99
N ARG A 282 -15.55 10.50 -14.88
CA ARG A 282 -14.81 11.77 -14.97
C ARG A 282 -14.64 12.40 -13.57
N PRO A 283 -13.51 13.06 -13.27
CA PRO A 283 -13.21 13.55 -11.92
C PRO A 283 -14.33 14.36 -11.26
N GLU A 284 -15.08 15.15 -12.03
CA GLU A 284 -16.17 15.97 -11.53
C GLU A 284 -17.43 15.16 -11.16
N VAL A 285 -17.59 13.97 -11.76
CA VAL A 285 -18.62 12.99 -11.36
C VAL A 285 -18.16 12.24 -10.12
N ALA A 286 -16.92 11.75 -10.14
CA ALA A 286 -16.34 11.02 -9.02
C ALA A 286 -16.24 11.86 -7.74
N GLU A 287 -16.04 13.17 -7.84
CA GLU A 287 -16.09 14.09 -6.71
C GLU A 287 -17.44 14.05 -5.98
N LYS A 288 -18.55 14.00 -6.73
CA LYS A 288 -19.90 13.89 -6.14
C LYS A 288 -20.13 12.54 -5.48
N ILE A 289 -19.54 11.48 -6.03
CA ILE A 289 -19.67 10.12 -5.50
C ILE A 289 -18.80 9.97 -4.25
N THR A 290 -17.54 10.37 -4.32
CA THR A 290 -16.51 10.01 -3.33
C THR A 290 -16.25 11.09 -2.30
N GLY A 291 -16.65 12.34 -2.55
CA GLY A 291 -16.27 13.50 -1.75
C GLY A 291 -14.82 13.97 -1.97
N VAL A 292 -14.03 13.26 -2.79
CA VAL A 292 -12.64 13.64 -3.10
C VAL A 292 -12.64 14.69 -4.20
N PRO A 293 -12.03 15.87 -4.00
CA PRO A 293 -12.04 16.94 -5.00
C PRO A 293 -11.47 16.48 -6.35
N ALA A 294 -12.09 16.86 -7.46
CA ALA A 294 -11.66 16.49 -8.81
C ALA A 294 -10.19 16.84 -9.10
N ALA A 295 -9.72 17.98 -8.57
CA ALA A 295 -8.33 18.40 -8.66
C ALA A 295 -7.37 17.42 -7.95
N THR A 296 -7.77 16.90 -6.79
CA THR A 296 -7.02 15.87 -6.06
C THR A 296 -7.00 14.55 -6.83
N ILE A 297 -8.11 14.14 -7.44
CA ILE A 297 -8.16 12.94 -8.28
C ILE A 297 -7.19 13.05 -9.45
N ARG A 298 -7.20 14.19 -10.16
CA ARG A 298 -6.26 14.44 -11.28
C ARG A 298 -4.81 14.46 -10.82
N ASP A 299 -4.51 15.10 -9.69
CA ASP A 299 -3.16 15.14 -9.11
C ASP A 299 -2.65 13.74 -8.76
N LEU A 300 -3.47 12.92 -8.08
CA LEU A 300 -3.12 11.56 -7.70
C LEU A 300 -2.90 10.66 -8.92
N ALA A 301 -3.77 10.72 -9.92
CA ALA A 301 -3.60 9.97 -11.16
C ALA A 301 -2.27 10.32 -11.85
N LYS A 302 -1.93 11.61 -11.93
CA LYS A 302 -0.67 12.09 -12.52
C LYS A 302 0.55 11.65 -11.72
N ARG A 303 0.50 11.72 -10.39
CA ARG A 303 1.61 11.30 -9.53
C ARG A 303 1.85 9.80 -9.60
N ILE A 304 0.78 9.00 -9.60
CA ILE A 304 0.86 7.55 -9.80
C ILE A 304 1.47 7.27 -11.18
N ALA A 305 0.93 7.83 -12.27
CA ALA A 305 1.42 7.56 -13.62
C ALA A 305 2.89 7.99 -13.86
N ASN A 306 3.33 9.10 -13.25
CA ASN A 306 4.69 9.64 -13.46
C ASN A 306 5.74 9.09 -12.49
N ALA A 307 5.35 8.36 -11.45
CA ALA A 307 6.30 7.78 -10.50
C ALA A 307 7.21 6.76 -11.20
N THR A 308 8.47 6.67 -10.78
CA THR A 308 9.39 5.62 -11.23
C THR A 308 9.06 4.24 -10.63
N GLY A 309 8.33 4.22 -9.52
CA GLY A 309 7.71 3.05 -8.92
C GLY A 309 6.68 3.47 -7.87
N ALA A 310 5.42 3.13 -8.10
CA ALA A 310 4.34 3.37 -7.17
C ALA A 310 3.67 2.05 -6.78
N CYS A 311 3.41 1.83 -5.49
CA CYS A 311 2.72 0.62 -5.07
C CYS A 311 1.65 0.89 -4.01
N PRO A 312 0.55 0.11 -4.06
CA PRO A 312 -0.48 0.18 -3.05
C PRO A 312 -0.09 -0.63 -1.81
N VAL A 313 -0.43 -0.09 -0.64
CA VAL A 313 -0.45 -0.80 0.65
C VAL A 313 -1.91 -1.00 1.01
N MET A 314 -2.44 -2.19 0.69
CA MET A 314 -3.86 -2.52 0.83
C MET A 314 -4.10 -3.64 1.82
N TYR A 315 -5.32 -3.67 2.37
CA TYR A 315 -5.82 -4.80 3.15
C TYR A 315 -7.36 -4.83 3.11
N THR A 316 -7.98 -5.42 4.12
CA THR A 316 -9.41 -5.76 4.16
C THR A 316 -10.37 -4.56 4.15
N GLY A 317 -9.92 -3.31 4.28
CA GLY A 317 -10.80 -2.14 4.32
C GLY A 317 -11.67 -1.97 3.07
N LEU A 318 -11.17 -2.44 1.92
CA LEU A 318 -11.88 -2.43 0.64
C LEU A 318 -12.90 -3.57 0.50
N GLU A 319 -12.82 -4.62 1.32
CA GLU A 319 -13.71 -5.79 1.21
C GLU A 319 -15.14 -5.52 1.70
N TYR A 320 -15.30 -4.56 2.62
CA TYR A 320 -16.52 -4.43 3.43
C TYR A 320 -17.59 -3.50 2.83
N SER A 321 -17.80 -3.61 1.52
CA SER A 321 -18.79 -2.87 0.73
C SER A 321 -19.49 -3.78 -0.29
N ASN A 322 -20.57 -3.30 -0.92
CA ASN A 322 -21.30 -4.07 -1.93
C ASN A 322 -20.49 -4.41 -3.20
N SER A 323 -19.35 -3.76 -3.41
CA SER A 323 -18.47 -3.99 -4.57
C SER A 323 -17.03 -4.26 -4.13
N GLY A 324 -16.83 -5.01 -3.04
CA GLY A 324 -15.52 -5.20 -2.44
C GLY A 324 -14.52 -5.83 -3.40
N ILE A 325 -14.91 -6.92 -4.09
CA ILE A 325 -14.04 -7.56 -5.08
C ILE A 325 -13.73 -6.59 -6.23
N GLN A 326 -14.75 -5.93 -6.78
CA GLN A 326 -14.57 -5.05 -7.94
C GLN A 326 -13.75 -3.80 -7.62
N ALA A 327 -13.90 -3.22 -6.42
CA ALA A 327 -13.08 -2.10 -5.97
C ALA A 327 -11.59 -2.50 -5.89
N ILE A 328 -11.29 -3.69 -5.36
CA ILE A 328 -9.91 -4.20 -5.29
C ILE A 328 -9.36 -4.42 -6.70
N ARG A 329 -10.16 -4.99 -7.62
CA ARG A 329 -9.77 -5.15 -9.02
C ARG A 329 -9.53 -3.81 -9.72
N ALA A 330 -10.34 -2.79 -9.46
CA ALA A 330 -10.15 -1.44 -10.00
C ALA A 330 -8.81 -0.84 -9.53
N VAL A 331 -8.46 -0.97 -8.24
CA VAL A 331 -7.18 -0.49 -7.71
C VAL A 331 -6.00 -1.26 -8.32
N LEU A 332 -6.07 -2.59 -8.40
CA LEU A 332 -5.01 -3.38 -9.04
C LEU A 332 -4.84 -3.00 -10.53
N SER A 333 -5.94 -2.75 -11.23
CA SER A 333 -5.95 -2.32 -12.64
C SER A 333 -5.33 -0.93 -12.81
N LEU A 334 -5.64 0.02 -11.92
CA LEU A 334 -5.04 1.36 -11.90
C LEU A 334 -3.51 1.29 -11.87
N PHE A 335 -2.94 0.55 -10.92
CA PHE A 335 -1.49 0.45 -10.80
C PHE A 335 -0.85 -0.34 -11.95
N ALA A 336 -1.53 -1.37 -12.47
CA ALA A 336 -1.04 -2.13 -13.60
C ALA A 336 -1.01 -1.27 -14.89
N LEU A 337 -2.09 -0.55 -15.18
CA LEU A 337 -2.19 0.38 -16.30
C LEU A 337 -1.21 1.57 -16.16
N ALA A 338 -0.88 1.99 -14.94
CA ALA A 338 0.16 2.98 -14.70
C ALA A 338 1.60 2.44 -14.83
N GLY A 339 1.79 1.17 -15.25
CA GLY A 339 3.11 0.58 -15.46
C GLY A 339 3.79 0.00 -14.22
N HIS A 340 3.09 -0.02 -13.06
CA HIS A 340 3.66 -0.42 -11.76
C HIS A 340 3.54 -1.91 -11.43
N LEU A 341 3.11 -2.73 -12.38
CA LEU A 341 3.05 -4.18 -12.18
C LEU A 341 4.41 -4.84 -12.43
N ASP A 342 4.89 -5.51 -11.40
CA ASP A 342 6.11 -6.30 -11.36
C ASP A 342 7.37 -5.50 -11.76
N VAL A 343 7.55 -4.33 -11.14
CA VAL A 343 8.69 -3.42 -11.28
C VAL A 343 9.27 -3.04 -9.91
N PRO A 344 10.52 -2.55 -9.83
CA PRO A 344 11.04 -2.00 -8.58
C PRO A 344 10.13 -0.89 -8.04
N GLY A 345 9.75 -0.99 -6.77
CA GLY A 345 8.86 -0.02 -6.12
C GLY A 345 7.37 -0.17 -6.47
N GLY A 346 7.02 -1.16 -7.29
CA GLY A 346 5.65 -1.47 -7.73
C GLY A 346 4.99 -2.63 -6.99
N ILE A 347 3.94 -3.19 -7.59
CA ILE A 347 3.32 -4.44 -7.15
C ILE A 347 4.26 -5.58 -7.54
N GLY A 348 5.01 -6.12 -6.58
CA GLY A 348 5.94 -7.21 -6.80
C GLY A 348 5.24 -8.56 -6.89
N LEU A 349 5.64 -9.39 -7.85
CA LEU A 349 5.23 -10.80 -7.91
C LEU A 349 6.35 -11.68 -7.36
N ALA A 350 6.06 -12.57 -6.41
CA ALA A 350 7.07 -13.41 -5.80
C ALA A 350 7.69 -14.38 -6.84
N MET A 351 9.02 -14.57 -6.77
CA MET A 351 9.70 -15.65 -7.51
C MET A 351 9.19 -17.01 -7.01
N LEU A 352 9.15 -17.99 -7.91
CA LEU A 352 8.89 -19.38 -7.52
C LEU A 352 9.94 -19.84 -6.47
N ASN A 353 9.52 -20.73 -5.56
CA ASN A 353 10.39 -21.33 -4.53
C ASN A 353 11.02 -20.32 -3.54
N THR A 354 10.34 -19.20 -3.27
CA THR A 354 10.78 -18.19 -2.26
C THR A 354 10.28 -18.47 -0.85
N HIS A 355 9.26 -19.32 -0.71
CA HIS A 355 8.67 -19.69 0.56
C HIS A 355 9.25 -21.03 1.04
N PHE A 356 9.46 -21.15 2.34
CA PHE A 356 9.89 -22.40 2.94
C PHE A 356 8.81 -23.48 2.67
N PRO A 357 9.18 -24.64 2.11
CA PRO A 357 8.22 -25.69 1.80
C PRO A 357 7.70 -26.34 3.09
N ILE A 358 6.40 -26.28 3.30
CA ILE A 358 5.71 -26.98 4.39
C ILE A 358 4.99 -28.20 3.81
N ASN A 359 5.28 -29.38 4.36
CA ASN A 359 4.58 -30.58 3.95
C ASN A 359 3.17 -30.62 4.56
N ARG A 360 2.17 -30.54 3.68
CA ARG A 360 0.75 -30.59 4.04
C ARG A 360 0.06 -31.85 3.53
N SER A 361 0.81 -32.94 3.36
CA SER A 361 0.29 -34.19 2.77
C SER A 361 -0.81 -34.87 3.59
N CYS A 362 -0.94 -34.51 4.87
CA CYS A 362 -2.03 -34.98 5.73
C CYS A 362 -3.39 -34.32 5.44
N ASN A 363 -3.43 -33.26 4.63
CA ASN A 363 -4.66 -32.55 4.36
C ASN A 363 -5.66 -33.42 3.60
N GLN A 364 -6.92 -33.35 4.00
CA GLN A 364 -7.99 -34.16 3.45
C GLN A 364 -8.81 -33.35 2.43
N PRO A 365 -9.25 -33.97 1.32
CA PRO A 365 -10.13 -33.32 0.36
C PRO A 365 -11.55 -33.21 0.92
N ASN A 366 -12.30 -32.21 0.46
CA ASN A 366 -13.72 -32.10 0.82
C ASN A 366 -14.47 -33.35 0.30
N PRO A 367 -15.26 -34.05 1.14
CA PRO A 367 -15.92 -35.29 0.74
C PRO A 367 -17.03 -35.07 -0.30
N ASN A 368 -17.67 -33.89 -0.31
CA ASN A 368 -18.68 -33.52 -1.30
C ASN A 368 -18.92 -32.01 -1.29
N LEU A 369 -18.14 -31.28 -2.10
CA LEU A 369 -18.23 -29.81 -2.15
C LEU A 369 -19.61 -29.32 -2.63
N ASP A 370 -20.31 -30.08 -3.49
CA ASP A 370 -21.65 -29.69 -3.98
C ASP A 370 -22.71 -29.66 -2.88
N ARG A 371 -22.43 -30.31 -1.75
CA ARG A 371 -23.29 -30.26 -0.56
C ARG A 371 -22.88 -29.18 0.43
N ALA A 372 -21.80 -28.43 0.19
CA ALA A 372 -21.39 -27.34 1.07
C ALA A 372 -22.53 -26.30 1.20
N VAL A 373 -22.87 -25.92 2.43
CA VAL A 373 -23.95 -24.95 2.64
C VAL A 373 -23.59 -23.57 2.07
N ALA A 374 -24.60 -22.88 1.53
CA ALA A 374 -24.49 -21.60 0.82
C ALA A 374 -23.62 -21.61 -0.46
N ARG A 375 -23.25 -22.78 -0.99
CA ARG A 375 -22.58 -22.90 -2.30
C ARG A 375 -23.47 -22.42 -3.45
N ASP A 376 -24.77 -22.62 -3.35
CA ASP A 376 -25.77 -22.12 -4.31
C ASP A 376 -25.77 -20.59 -4.41
N LYS A 377 -25.42 -19.90 -3.32
CA LYS A 377 -25.31 -18.44 -3.25
C LYS A 377 -23.91 -17.95 -3.60
N PHE A 378 -22.87 -18.64 -3.13
CA PHE A 378 -21.47 -18.22 -3.26
C PHE A 378 -20.58 -19.34 -3.86
N PRO A 379 -20.86 -19.78 -5.09
CA PRO A 379 -20.18 -20.94 -5.69
C PRO A 379 -18.67 -20.70 -5.85
N ILE A 380 -18.27 -19.51 -6.31
CA ILE A 380 -16.86 -19.14 -6.48
C ILE A 380 -16.10 -19.12 -5.14
N TYR A 381 -16.72 -18.66 -4.05
CA TYR A 381 -16.11 -18.76 -2.71
C TYR A 381 -15.79 -20.21 -2.38
N SER A 382 -16.79 -21.10 -2.50
CA SER A 382 -16.61 -22.51 -2.17
C SER A 382 -15.57 -23.20 -3.05
N ASP A 383 -15.47 -22.85 -4.33
CA ASP A 383 -14.47 -23.42 -5.25
C ASP A 383 -13.04 -23.01 -4.88
N TYR A 384 -12.81 -21.74 -4.52
CA TYR A 384 -11.48 -21.28 -4.09
C TYR A 384 -11.07 -21.85 -2.73
N ARG A 385 -12.05 -22.17 -1.88
CA ARG A 385 -11.82 -22.45 -0.46
C ARG A 385 -11.94 -23.92 -0.11
N GLY A 386 -12.56 -24.74 -0.95
CA GLY A 386 -12.89 -26.13 -0.65
C GLY A 386 -13.77 -26.29 0.60
N GLU A 387 -14.51 -25.24 0.98
CA GLU A 387 -15.20 -25.10 2.25
C GLU A 387 -16.58 -24.44 2.09
N SER A 388 -17.43 -24.53 3.11
CA SER A 388 -18.75 -23.90 3.12
C SER A 388 -18.66 -22.42 3.49
N HIS A 389 -19.58 -21.61 2.96
CA HIS A 389 -19.70 -20.21 3.37
C HIS A 389 -20.45 -20.13 4.71
N ALA A 390 -19.87 -19.47 5.71
CA ALA A 390 -20.36 -19.54 7.08
C ALA A 390 -21.76 -18.91 7.29
N SER A 391 -22.17 -17.94 6.47
CA SER A 391 -23.54 -17.40 6.50
C SER A 391 -24.61 -18.48 6.24
N GLY A 392 -24.24 -19.56 5.54
CA GLY A 392 -25.12 -20.71 5.31
C GLY A 392 -25.55 -21.44 6.58
N LEU A 393 -24.85 -21.26 7.71
CA LEU A 393 -25.28 -21.80 9.00
C LEU A 393 -26.66 -21.29 9.41
N VAL A 394 -26.97 -20.02 9.12
CA VAL A 394 -28.23 -19.41 9.54
C VAL A 394 -29.42 -20.10 8.88
N ASP A 395 -29.41 -20.17 7.54
CA ASP A 395 -30.49 -20.82 6.78
C ASP A 395 -30.52 -22.33 7.05
N SER A 396 -29.37 -22.98 7.14
CA SER A 396 -29.29 -24.41 7.43
C SER A 396 -29.90 -24.76 8.79
N VAL A 397 -29.56 -24.02 9.86
CA VAL A 397 -30.04 -24.36 11.20
C VAL A 397 -31.49 -23.91 11.41
N LEU A 398 -31.86 -22.71 10.96
CA LEU A 398 -33.18 -22.12 11.23
C LEU A 398 -34.26 -22.60 10.25
N LYS A 399 -33.92 -22.80 8.97
CA LYS A 399 -34.86 -23.18 7.90
C LYS A 399 -34.70 -24.62 7.44
N GLY A 400 -33.55 -25.25 7.72
CA GLY A 400 -33.26 -26.60 7.24
C GLY A 400 -32.85 -26.64 5.77
N GLU A 401 -32.33 -25.54 5.22
CA GLU A 401 -31.96 -25.40 3.80
C GLU A 401 -30.44 -25.26 3.64
N PRO A 402 -29.80 -26.04 2.74
CA PRO A 402 -30.35 -27.15 1.96
C PRO A 402 -30.67 -28.41 2.78
N TYR A 403 -30.19 -28.47 4.02
CA TYR A 403 -30.50 -29.47 5.03
C TYR A 403 -30.16 -28.89 6.41
N ARG A 404 -30.62 -29.52 7.50
CA ARG A 404 -30.44 -29.00 8.86
C ARG A 404 -29.09 -29.39 9.48
N ILE A 405 -28.23 -28.41 9.72
CA ILE A 405 -27.07 -28.57 10.61
C ILE A 405 -27.57 -28.63 12.06
N ARG A 406 -27.10 -29.63 12.80
CA ARG A 406 -27.48 -29.94 14.18
C ARG A 406 -26.31 -29.85 15.15
N GLY A 407 -25.09 -30.11 14.67
CA GLY A 407 -23.85 -30.08 15.44
C GLY A 407 -22.90 -28.98 14.97
N LEU A 408 -22.29 -28.24 15.89
CA LEU A 408 -21.28 -27.23 15.57
C LEU A 408 -20.09 -27.27 16.54
N ILE A 409 -18.88 -27.31 16.00
CA ILE A 409 -17.64 -27.03 16.74
C ILE A 409 -17.22 -25.59 16.45
N VAL A 410 -17.08 -24.75 17.47
CA VAL A 410 -16.57 -23.38 17.37
C VAL A 410 -15.16 -23.35 17.94
N HIS A 411 -14.15 -23.09 17.10
CA HIS A 411 -12.74 -23.15 17.48
C HIS A 411 -12.06 -21.78 17.38
N GLY A 412 -11.71 -21.19 18.52
CA GLY A 412 -11.01 -19.91 18.62
C GLY A 412 -11.77 -18.76 17.95
N ALA A 413 -13.09 -18.72 18.15
CA ALA A 413 -13.98 -17.83 17.42
C ALA A 413 -15.17 -17.39 18.27
N SER A 414 -15.83 -16.32 17.81
CA SER A 414 -17.15 -15.92 18.31
C SER A 414 -17.99 -15.36 17.17
N LEU A 415 -18.95 -16.15 16.70
CA LEU A 415 -19.92 -15.79 15.67
C LEU A 415 -20.77 -14.60 16.12
N LEU A 416 -21.20 -14.58 17.39
CA LEU A 416 -22.06 -13.53 17.94
C LEU A 416 -21.40 -12.14 17.95
N THR A 417 -20.07 -12.08 18.10
CA THR A 417 -19.32 -10.81 18.09
C THR A 417 -18.68 -10.49 16.75
N SER A 418 -18.77 -11.38 15.76
CA SER A 418 -18.13 -11.21 14.44
C SER A 418 -19.11 -11.00 13.30
N TRP A 419 -20.22 -11.73 13.27
CA TRP A 419 -21.17 -11.68 12.16
C TRP A 419 -22.27 -10.63 12.36
N PRO A 420 -22.87 -10.10 11.29
CA PRO A 420 -23.96 -9.13 11.38
C PRO A 420 -25.23 -9.69 12.01
N GLN A 421 -26.04 -8.80 12.58
CA GLN A 421 -27.30 -9.11 13.27
C GLN A 421 -27.15 -10.20 14.32
N THR A 422 -26.43 -9.89 15.39
CA THR A 422 -26.13 -10.82 16.48
C THR A 422 -27.37 -11.56 17.01
N ALA A 423 -28.54 -10.94 17.04
CA ALA A 423 -29.79 -11.60 17.42
C ALA A 423 -30.14 -12.85 16.57
N VAL A 424 -29.89 -12.83 15.25
CA VAL A 424 -30.12 -13.97 14.36
C VAL A 424 -29.19 -15.12 14.73
N TRP A 425 -27.91 -14.84 14.91
CA TRP A 425 -26.92 -15.84 15.34
C TRP A 425 -27.21 -16.40 16.73
N ARG A 426 -27.75 -15.57 17.63
CA ARG A 426 -28.20 -16.01 18.96
C ARG A 426 -29.29 -17.06 18.83
N GLU A 427 -30.26 -16.83 17.95
CA GLU A 427 -31.29 -17.80 17.64
C GLU A 427 -30.69 -19.06 16.99
N THR A 428 -29.83 -18.90 15.98
CA THR A 428 -29.12 -20.00 15.30
C THR A 428 -28.43 -20.92 16.32
N LEU A 429 -27.58 -20.39 17.19
CA LEU A 429 -26.86 -21.19 18.19
C LEU A 429 -27.80 -21.86 19.20
N SER A 430 -28.92 -21.22 19.55
CA SER A 430 -29.92 -21.79 20.46
C SER A 430 -30.66 -23.01 19.89
N LYS A 431 -30.70 -23.14 18.55
CA LYS A 431 -31.42 -24.21 17.83
C LYS A 431 -30.55 -25.40 17.43
N LEU A 432 -29.24 -25.34 17.69
CA LEU A 432 -28.35 -26.47 17.54
C LEU A 432 -28.66 -27.53 18.60
N ASP A 433 -28.57 -28.79 18.21
CA ASP A 433 -28.76 -29.91 19.12
C ASP A 433 -27.50 -30.13 19.98
N PHE A 434 -26.32 -29.89 19.41
CA PHE A 434 -25.04 -30.03 20.10
C PHE A 434 -24.02 -28.97 19.65
N GLN A 435 -23.33 -28.32 20.60
CA GLN A 435 -22.25 -27.37 20.29
C GLN A 435 -21.03 -27.60 21.20
N VAL A 436 -19.84 -27.51 20.60
CA VAL A 436 -18.56 -27.48 21.32
C VAL A 436 -17.91 -26.11 21.12
N SER A 437 -17.33 -25.54 22.16
CA SER A 437 -16.50 -24.33 22.04
C SER A 437 -15.10 -24.58 22.59
N ILE A 438 -14.09 -24.32 21.75
CA ILE A 438 -12.67 -24.48 22.05
C ILE A 438 -12.05 -23.10 22.10
N ASP A 439 -11.66 -22.63 23.28
CA ASP A 439 -11.17 -21.25 23.43
C ASP A 439 -10.28 -21.07 24.68
N ARG A 440 -9.65 -19.90 24.79
CA ARG A 440 -8.77 -19.51 25.90
C ARG A 440 -9.53 -18.80 27.02
N GLN A 441 -10.69 -18.21 26.69
CA GLN A 441 -11.58 -17.50 27.61
C GLN A 441 -13.03 -17.82 27.24
N LEU A 442 -13.97 -17.56 28.14
CA LEU A 442 -15.38 -17.62 27.78
C LEU A 442 -15.67 -16.59 26.68
N THR A 443 -16.31 -17.05 25.60
CA THR A 443 -16.82 -16.20 24.52
C THR A 443 -18.33 -16.08 24.61
N ALA A 444 -18.92 -15.16 23.84
CA ALA A 444 -20.38 -15.06 23.76
C ALA A 444 -21.02 -16.38 23.31
N ASP A 445 -20.38 -17.07 22.38
CA ASP A 445 -20.82 -18.35 21.82
C ASP A 445 -20.74 -19.48 22.85
N SER A 446 -19.82 -19.39 23.81
CA SER A 446 -19.72 -20.35 24.92
C SER A 446 -21.02 -20.42 25.72
N ALA A 447 -21.86 -19.36 25.74
CA ALA A 447 -23.17 -19.39 26.37
C ALA A 447 -24.14 -20.44 25.75
N TYR A 448 -23.84 -20.97 24.56
CA TYR A 448 -24.65 -21.97 23.86
C TYR A 448 -23.98 -23.35 23.74
N ALA A 449 -22.69 -23.45 24.09
CA ALA A 449 -21.91 -24.69 24.01
C ALA A 449 -22.33 -25.71 25.06
N ASP A 450 -22.47 -26.97 24.67
CA ASP A 450 -22.73 -28.09 25.58
C ASP A 450 -21.42 -28.57 26.25
N VAL A 451 -20.29 -28.42 25.55
CA VAL A 451 -18.94 -28.72 26.05
C VAL A 451 -17.99 -27.55 25.77
N LEU A 452 -17.19 -27.17 26.76
CA LEU A 452 -16.11 -26.19 26.65
C LEU A 452 -14.75 -26.87 26.81
N LEU A 453 -13.82 -26.58 25.89
CA LEU A 453 -12.45 -27.12 25.93
C LEU A 453 -11.43 -25.97 26.06
N PRO A 454 -10.55 -25.99 27.08
CA PRO A 454 -9.54 -24.95 27.27
C PRO A 454 -8.36 -25.12 26.30
N ALA A 455 -8.11 -24.11 25.48
CA ALA A 455 -6.96 -24.05 24.58
C ALA A 455 -5.79 -23.26 25.17
N THR A 456 -4.56 -23.64 24.83
CA THR A 456 -3.34 -22.93 25.25
C THR A 456 -3.14 -21.62 24.48
N THR A 457 -2.40 -20.68 25.07
CA THR A 457 -1.68 -19.65 24.31
C THR A 457 -0.47 -20.27 23.61
N MET A 458 0.08 -19.59 22.61
CA MET A 458 1.20 -20.15 21.85
C MET A 458 2.56 -19.98 22.56
N PHE A 459 2.57 -19.59 23.84
CA PHE A 459 3.76 -19.68 24.70
C PHE A 459 3.88 -21.02 25.41
N GLU A 460 2.83 -21.85 25.35
CA GLU A 460 2.69 -23.09 26.11
C GLU A 460 2.79 -24.34 25.23
N ILE A 461 3.29 -24.20 24.01
CA ILE A 461 3.32 -25.26 22.99
C ILE A 461 4.67 -25.30 22.29
N ASP A 462 5.06 -26.49 21.82
CA ASP A 462 6.07 -26.64 20.78
C ASP A 462 5.40 -26.68 19.40
N SER A 463 5.89 -25.88 18.45
CA SER A 463 5.36 -25.77 17.08
C SER A 463 6.40 -25.11 16.16
N TYR A 464 5.97 -24.46 15.09
CA TYR A 464 6.82 -23.71 14.18
C TYR A 464 6.13 -22.46 13.62
N MET A 465 6.93 -21.58 13.02
CA MET A 465 6.50 -20.47 12.18
C MET A 465 7.33 -20.44 10.90
N ALA A 466 6.72 -20.04 9.79
CA ALA A 466 7.39 -19.74 8.54
C ALA A 466 7.36 -18.24 8.24
N TYR A 467 8.48 -17.66 7.80
CA TYR A 467 8.60 -16.26 7.39
C TYR A 467 9.28 -16.19 6.02
N GLY A 468 8.48 -16.24 4.95
CA GLY A 468 9.02 -16.38 3.59
C GLY A 468 9.93 -17.62 3.51
N PRO A 469 11.25 -17.47 3.26
CA PRO A 469 12.19 -18.59 3.16
C PRO A 469 12.67 -19.16 4.51
N ILE A 470 12.25 -18.60 5.64
CA ILE A 470 12.72 -19.00 6.97
C ILE A 470 11.72 -19.96 7.61
N PHE A 471 12.21 -21.05 8.19
CA PHE A 471 11.48 -21.91 9.11
C PHE A 471 12.07 -21.74 10.51
N ARG A 472 11.23 -21.44 11.50
CA ARG A 472 11.65 -21.24 12.89
C ARG A 472 10.79 -22.07 13.84
N LEU A 473 11.43 -22.74 14.78
CA LEU A 473 10.75 -23.42 15.87
C LEU A 473 10.09 -22.41 16.81
N ARG A 474 8.86 -22.72 17.20
CA ARG A 474 8.22 -22.15 18.37
C ARG A 474 8.49 -23.12 19.50
N GLU A 475 9.30 -22.69 20.46
CA GLU A 475 9.61 -23.49 21.65
C GLU A 475 8.67 -23.11 22.79
N LYS A 476 8.24 -24.12 23.55
CA LYS A 476 7.44 -23.93 24.75
C LYS A 476 8.23 -23.13 25.79
N VAL A 477 7.66 -22.00 26.22
CA VAL A 477 8.30 -21.08 27.19
C VAL A 477 7.82 -21.33 28.61
N ILE A 478 6.54 -21.70 28.77
CA ILE A 478 5.91 -22.03 30.04
C ILE A 478 5.07 -23.30 29.89
N GLU A 479 4.83 -24.02 30.98
CA GLU A 479 3.87 -25.12 30.96
C GLU A 479 2.44 -24.59 30.78
N PRO A 480 1.55 -25.38 30.14
CA PRO A 480 0.13 -25.04 30.02
C PRO A 480 -0.49 -24.68 31.36
N VAL A 481 -1.18 -23.54 31.41
CA VAL A 481 -1.93 -23.12 32.60
C VAL A 481 -3.18 -23.97 32.76
N GLY A 482 -3.31 -24.60 33.93
CA GLY A 482 -4.41 -25.51 34.23
C GLY A 482 -4.28 -26.82 33.47
N GLU A 483 -5.36 -27.25 32.84
CA GLU A 483 -5.43 -28.41 31.94
C GLU A 483 -5.63 -27.98 30.48
N ALA A 484 -5.29 -26.75 30.12
CA ALA A 484 -5.36 -26.29 28.73
C ALA A 484 -4.49 -27.17 27.82
N ARG A 485 -4.96 -27.42 26.59
CA ARG A 485 -4.21 -28.20 25.58
C ARG A 485 -3.96 -27.39 24.31
N ASN A 486 -2.91 -27.76 23.58
CA ASN A 486 -2.62 -27.22 22.26
C ASN A 486 -3.82 -27.39 21.32
N ASP A 487 -4.25 -26.31 20.66
CA ASP A 487 -5.34 -26.32 19.67
C ASP A 487 -5.21 -27.47 18.67
N TYR A 488 -4.01 -27.71 18.15
CA TYR A 488 -3.73 -28.79 17.19
C TYR A 488 -3.98 -30.17 17.82
N LEU A 489 -3.48 -30.40 19.03
CA LEU A 489 -3.63 -31.70 19.71
C LEU A 489 -5.05 -31.95 20.18
N ILE A 490 -5.84 -30.91 20.47
CA ILE A 490 -7.27 -31.05 20.75
C ILE A 490 -7.97 -31.72 19.57
N MET A 491 -7.66 -31.25 18.35
CA MET A 491 -8.22 -31.79 17.11
C MET A 491 -7.64 -33.16 16.77
N ALA A 492 -6.34 -33.38 17.00
CA ALA A 492 -5.68 -34.66 16.70
C ALA A 492 -6.27 -35.81 17.53
N GLU A 493 -6.52 -35.57 18.83
CA GLU A 493 -7.15 -36.54 19.72
C GLU A 493 -8.64 -36.75 19.36
N LEU A 494 -9.35 -35.70 18.91
CA LEU A 494 -10.71 -35.85 18.36
C LEU A 494 -10.73 -36.80 17.15
N ALA A 495 -9.82 -36.62 16.19
CA ALA A 495 -9.71 -37.52 15.04
C ALA A 495 -9.39 -38.96 15.46
N LYS A 496 -8.51 -39.15 16.45
CA LYS A 496 -8.18 -40.47 16.99
C LYS A 496 -9.41 -41.16 17.56
N ARG A 497 -10.22 -40.47 18.36
CA ARG A 497 -11.44 -41.03 18.93
C ARG A 497 -12.56 -41.24 17.91
N LEU A 498 -12.59 -40.45 16.83
CA LEU A 498 -13.47 -40.68 15.69
C LEU A 498 -12.98 -41.79 14.73
N GLY A 499 -11.83 -42.41 15.02
CA GLY A 499 -11.32 -43.61 14.32
C GLY A 499 -10.34 -43.35 13.18
N TYR A 500 -9.93 -42.10 12.96
CA TYR A 500 -9.05 -41.71 11.84
C TYR A 500 -7.86 -40.85 12.28
N GLY A 501 -7.43 -40.96 13.53
CA GLY A 501 -6.27 -40.24 14.07
C GLY A 501 -4.95 -40.57 13.36
N HIS A 502 -4.84 -41.72 12.70
CA HIS A 502 -3.67 -42.09 11.91
C HIS A 502 -3.39 -41.16 10.72
N LEU A 503 -4.37 -40.33 10.33
CA LEU A 503 -4.23 -39.33 9.27
C LEU A 503 -3.48 -38.07 9.73
N TYR A 504 -3.34 -37.86 11.03
CA TYR A 504 -2.78 -36.63 11.60
C TYR A 504 -1.71 -36.94 12.65
N PRO A 505 -0.59 -36.19 12.69
CA PRO A 505 0.37 -36.27 13.78
C PRO A 505 -0.30 -36.16 15.15
N GLN A 506 0.09 -37.03 16.08
CA GLN A 506 -0.52 -37.14 17.41
C GLN A 506 0.33 -36.50 18.52
N THR A 507 1.48 -35.92 18.17
CA THR A 507 2.37 -35.19 19.09
C THR A 507 2.92 -33.94 18.40
N GLU A 508 3.33 -32.94 19.19
CA GLU A 508 3.97 -31.72 18.68
C GLU A 508 5.27 -32.02 17.91
N GLU A 509 6.06 -32.97 18.40
CA GLU A 509 7.27 -33.40 17.69
C GLU A 509 6.93 -34.06 16.33
N ALA A 510 5.95 -34.96 16.28
CA ALA A 510 5.54 -35.60 15.03
C ALA A 510 4.97 -34.57 14.03
N LEU A 511 4.26 -33.56 14.53
CA LEU A 511 3.75 -32.44 13.76
C LEU A 511 4.89 -31.66 13.09
N ILE A 512 5.91 -31.26 13.85
CA ILE A 512 7.05 -30.51 13.32
C ILE A 512 7.85 -31.37 12.32
N ARG A 513 8.06 -32.66 12.62
CA ARG A 513 8.74 -33.60 11.71
C ARG A 513 7.98 -33.77 10.41
N GLN A 514 6.65 -33.86 10.46
CA GLN A 514 5.82 -33.90 9.27
C GLN A 514 6.00 -32.62 8.45
N ALA A 515 5.87 -31.44 9.06
CA ALA A 515 6.00 -30.16 8.36
C ALA A 515 7.33 -30.01 7.60
N LEU A 516 8.42 -30.55 8.16
CA LEU A 516 9.76 -30.53 7.56
C LEU A 516 9.99 -31.59 6.47
N GLN A 517 9.12 -32.59 6.32
CA GLN A 517 9.34 -33.69 5.39
C GLN A 517 9.40 -33.19 3.93
N GLY A 518 10.53 -33.43 3.26
CA GLY A 518 10.76 -32.98 1.89
C GLY A 518 11.29 -31.54 1.78
N SER A 519 11.53 -30.85 2.90
CA SER A 519 12.14 -29.51 2.92
C SER A 519 13.66 -29.50 2.72
N GLY A 520 14.31 -30.66 2.87
CA GLY A 520 15.77 -30.78 2.93
C GLY A 520 16.37 -30.57 4.32
N PHE A 521 15.54 -30.29 5.34
CA PHE A 521 15.96 -30.16 6.74
C PHE A 521 15.22 -31.16 7.63
N THR A 522 15.91 -31.66 8.64
CA THR A 522 15.35 -32.44 9.76
C THR A 522 15.13 -31.54 10.98
N LEU A 523 14.33 -31.99 11.95
CA LEU A 523 14.13 -31.26 13.20
C LEU A 523 15.47 -31.06 13.96
N GLU A 524 16.34 -32.06 13.88
CA GLU A 524 17.69 -32.02 14.44
C GLU A 524 18.51 -30.90 13.80
N ASP A 525 18.53 -30.81 12.46
CA ASP A 525 19.24 -29.73 11.75
C ASP A 525 18.76 -28.36 12.20
N VAL A 526 17.44 -28.18 12.39
CA VAL A 526 16.88 -26.90 12.83
C VAL A 526 17.32 -26.56 14.25
N ARG A 527 17.33 -27.53 15.17
CA ARG A 527 17.79 -27.34 16.55
C ARG A 527 19.27 -26.99 16.62
N GLU A 528 20.11 -27.70 15.86
CA GLU A 528 21.56 -27.47 15.79
C GLU A 528 21.91 -26.08 15.22
N ASN A 529 21.05 -25.52 14.35
CA ASN A 529 21.18 -24.16 13.81
C ASN A 529 20.52 -23.08 14.69
N GLY A 530 20.31 -23.36 15.98
CA GLY A 530 19.78 -22.37 16.92
C GLY A 530 18.26 -22.16 16.79
N GLY A 531 17.53 -23.18 16.35
CA GLY A 531 16.07 -23.21 16.32
C GLY A 531 15.45 -22.62 15.05
N TRP A 532 16.22 -22.32 14.01
CA TRP A 532 15.68 -21.90 12.71
C TRP A 532 16.65 -22.21 11.56
N VAL A 533 16.10 -22.32 10.36
CA VAL A 533 16.84 -22.52 9.11
C VAL A 533 16.25 -21.64 8.02
N LYS A 534 17.01 -21.43 6.95
CA LYS A 534 16.59 -20.64 5.80
C LYS A 534 16.97 -21.34 4.50
N ILE A 535 16.02 -21.45 3.59
CA ILE A 535 16.32 -21.91 2.22
C ILE A 535 16.99 -20.78 1.41
N PRO A 536 17.84 -21.11 0.43
CA PRO A 536 18.35 -20.12 -0.51
C PRO A 536 17.19 -19.43 -1.24
N THR A 537 17.20 -18.10 -1.27
CA THR A 537 16.24 -17.31 -2.04
C THR A 537 16.84 -16.91 -3.37
N PRO A 538 16.14 -17.12 -4.50
CA PRO A 538 16.59 -16.61 -5.79
C PRO A 538 16.67 -15.08 -5.75
N MET A 539 17.53 -14.51 -6.60
CA MET A 539 17.56 -13.07 -6.82
C MET A 539 16.24 -12.64 -7.43
N MET A 540 15.68 -11.53 -6.93
CA MET A 540 14.41 -11.01 -7.44
C MET A 540 14.57 -10.56 -8.89
N GLU A 541 13.66 -11.02 -9.75
CA GLU A 541 13.52 -10.56 -11.11
C GLU A 541 12.17 -9.88 -11.33
N TYR A 542 12.17 -8.81 -12.12
CA TYR A 542 10.99 -8.03 -12.51
C TYR A 542 10.53 -8.36 -13.93
N LYS A 543 9.32 -7.89 -14.28
CA LYS A 543 8.62 -8.15 -15.54
C LYS A 543 8.51 -9.64 -15.88
N LYS A 544 8.21 -10.47 -14.88
CA LYS A 544 8.14 -11.94 -15.01
C LYS A 544 7.05 -12.40 -15.97
N TRP A 545 5.95 -11.66 -16.06
CA TRP A 545 4.89 -11.91 -17.03
C TRP A 545 5.42 -11.76 -18.48
N GLN A 546 6.34 -10.83 -18.76
CA GLN A 546 6.98 -10.72 -20.09
C GLN A 546 7.99 -11.85 -20.36
N LYS A 547 8.66 -12.33 -19.31
CA LYS A 547 9.72 -13.34 -19.40
C LYS A 547 9.21 -14.79 -19.42
N GLY A 548 7.92 -15.00 -19.19
CA GLY A 548 7.33 -16.33 -19.07
C GLY A 548 7.70 -17.08 -17.80
N SER A 549 8.04 -16.35 -16.72
CA SER A 549 8.44 -16.93 -15.44
C SER A 549 7.29 -17.05 -14.43
N LEU A 550 6.07 -16.65 -14.81
CA LEU A 550 4.89 -16.81 -13.97
C LEU A 550 4.16 -18.13 -14.26
N ARG A 551 4.07 -18.49 -15.54
CA ARG A 551 3.30 -19.63 -16.02
C ARG A 551 4.05 -20.94 -15.95
N GLU A 552 3.35 -22.01 -15.56
CA GLU A 552 3.90 -23.37 -15.54
C GLU A 552 4.35 -23.85 -16.93
N ASP A 553 3.68 -23.36 -17.99
CA ASP A 553 4.04 -23.67 -19.38
C ASP A 553 5.27 -22.89 -19.90
N GLY A 554 5.83 -21.99 -19.09
CA GLY A 554 7.00 -21.18 -19.42
C GLY A 554 6.76 -20.10 -20.48
N LYS A 555 5.51 -19.87 -20.90
CA LYS A 555 5.17 -18.83 -21.89
C LYS A 555 5.01 -17.46 -21.23
N PRO A 556 5.30 -16.36 -21.94
CA PRO A 556 4.93 -15.02 -21.48
C PRO A 556 3.41 -14.90 -21.25
N GLY A 557 3.04 -14.20 -20.19
CA GLY A 557 1.65 -13.95 -19.80
C GLY A 557 1.39 -14.17 -18.31
N PHE A 558 0.11 -14.28 -17.97
CA PHE A 558 -0.42 -14.48 -16.63
C PHE A 558 -1.04 -15.87 -16.48
N ASP A 559 -1.21 -16.33 -15.24
CA ASP A 559 -1.89 -17.59 -14.87
C ASP A 559 -3.42 -17.42 -14.89
N THR A 560 -3.92 -16.73 -15.91
CA THR A 560 -5.36 -16.50 -16.16
C THR A 560 -5.83 -17.34 -17.35
N PRO A 561 -7.14 -17.60 -17.50
CA PRO A 561 -7.66 -18.36 -18.64
C PRO A 561 -7.25 -17.80 -20.00
N THR A 562 -7.23 -16.47 -20.15
CA THR A 562 -6.79 -15.81 -21.40
C THR A 562 -5.27 -15.72 -21.55
N GLY A 563 -4.51 -15.97 -20.49
CA GLY A 563 -3.08 -15.71 -20.39
C GLY A 563 -2.70 -14.23 -20.31
N LYS A 564 -3.69 -13.34 -20.18
CA LYS A 564 -3.53 -11.88 -20.07
C LYS A 564 -3.97 -11.36 -18.70
N PHE A 565 -3.63 -10.12 -18.39
CA PHE A 565 -4.22 -9.42 -17.26
C PHE A 565 -5.70 -9.15 -17.57
N GLU A 566 -6.60 -9.71 -16.78
CA GLU A 566 -8.03 -9.72 -17.04
C GLU A 566 -8.72 -8.51 -16.37
N LEU A 567 -8.88 -7.44 -17.14
CA LEU A 567 -9.78 -6.32 -16.81
C LEU A 567 -11.24 -6.79 -16.95
N TRP A 568 -11.53 -7.52 -18.03
CA TRP A 568 -12.70 -8.39 -18.14
C TRP A 568 -12.34 -9.77 -17.61
N SER A 569 -12.91 -10.21 -16.50
CA SER A 569 -12.63 -11.54 -15.95
C SER A 569 -13.51 -12.60 -16.61
N THR A 570 -12.87 -13.51 -17.33
CA THR A 570 -13.53 -14.68 -17.92
C THR A 570 -14.07 -15.62 -16.86
N THR A 571 -13.35 -15.79 -15.74
CA THR A 571 -13.85 -16.59 -14.62
C THR A 571 -15.13 -15.99 -14.04
N LEU A 572 -15.19 -14.68 -13.78
CA LEU A 572 -16.44 -14.08 -13.25
C LEU A 572 -17.60 -14.22 -14.24
N ASP A 573 -17.33 -14.03 -15.53
CA ASP A 573 -18.31 -14.20 -16.62
C ASP A 573 -18.88 -15.64 -16.67
N GLU A 574 -18.02 -16.66 -16.52
CA GLU A 574 -18.42 -18.08 -16.48
C GLU A 574 -19.36 -18.39 -15.31
N TYR A 575 -19.18 -17.73 -14.16
CA TYR A 575 -20.10 -17.85 -13.02
C TYR A 575 -21.33 -16.92 -13.13
N GLY A 576 -21.43 -16.11 -14.19
CA GLY A 576 -22.53 -15.18 -14.42
C GLY A 576 -22.46 -13.89 -13.61
N TYR A 577 -21.30 -13.55 -13.04
CA TYR A 577 -21.05 -12.29 -12.36
C TYR A 577 -20.59 -11.20 -13.34
N GLU A 578 -20.68 -9.94 -12.90
CA GLU A 578 -20.13 -8.81 -13.66
C GLU A 578 -18.61 -8.98 -13.88
N PRO A 579 -18.13 -9.04 -15.13
CA PRO A 579 -16.72 -9.33 -15.41
C PRO A 579 -15.81 -8.11 -15.33
N LEU A 580 -16.32 -6.89 -15.50
CA LEU A 580 -15.56 -5.65 -15.34
C LEU A 580 -15.43 -5.25 -13.86
N PRO A 581 -14.40 -4.46 -13.47
CA PRO A 581 -14.28 -3.87 -12.14
C PRO A 581 -15.31 -2.75 -11.92
N LYS A 582 -16.60 -3.13 -11.94
CA LYS A 582 -17.73 -2.22 -11.86
C LYS A 582 -17.93 -1.71 -10.45
N TYR A 583 -18.05 -0.39 -10.34
CA TYR A 583 -18.49 0.24 -9.10
C TYR A 583 -20.00 0.06 -8.89
N THR A 584 -20.36 -0.39 -7.69
CA THR A 584 -21.75 -0.43 -7.22
C THR A 584 -21.87 0.49 -6.01
N GLU A 585 -22.74 1.50 -6.10
CA GLU A 585 -23.08 2.35 -4.95
C GLU A 585 -23.61 1.46 -3.82
N PRO A 586 -23.14 1.64 -2.56
CA PRO A 586 -23.67 0.89 -1.44
C PRO A 586 -25.20 0.96 -1.37
N VAL A 587 -25.85 -0.18 -1.16
CA VAL A 587 -27.32 -0.29 -1.21
C VAL A 587 -27.96 0.60 -0.13
N GLU A 588 -27.39 0.59 1.07
CA GLU A 588 -27.69 1.54 2.15
C GLU A 588 -26.69 2.70 2.14
N GLY A 589 -26.32 3.22 0.97
CA GLY A 589 -25.49 4.43 0.85
C GLY A 589 -26.35 5.69 0.76
N PRO A 590 -25.79 6.89 1.05
CA PRO A 590 -26.50 8.15 0.85
C PRO A 590 -27.06 8.36 -0.56
N GLN A 591 -26.41 7.79 -1.60
CA GLN A 591 -26.91 7.84 -2.98
C GLN A 591 -27.71 6.58 -3.36
N GLY A 592 -27.43 5.44 -2.73
CA GLY A 592 -28.14 4.18 -2.95
C GLY A 592 -29.56 4.17 -2.38
N ASN A 593 -29.80 4.86 -1.25
CA ASN A 593 -31.11 4.97 -0.63
C ASN A 593 -31.34 6.37 -0.03
N THR A 594 -31.70 7.31 -0.91
CA THR A 594 -31.90 8.73 -0.55
C THR A 594 -33.06 8.98 0.41
N GLU A 595 -34.09 8.12 0.42
CA GLU A 595 -35.19 8.23 1.38
C GLU A 595 -34.73 7.79 2.79
N LEU A 596 -34.01 6.67 2.90
CA LEU A 596 -33.45 6.21 4.17
C LEU A 596 -32.45 7.22 4.75
N ALA A 597 -31.66 7.87 3.89
CA ALA A 597 -30.69 8.88 4.29
C ALA A 597 -31.30 10.15 4.92
N LYS A 598 -32.61 10.38 4.79
CA LYS A 598 -33.29 11.48 5.49
C LYS A 598 -33.43 11.21 6.99
N ASP A 599 -33.68 9.94 7.33
CA ASP A 599 -33.85 9.50 8.72
C ASP A 599 -32.53 9.05 9.36
N TYR A 600 -31.58 8.59 8.52
CA TYR A 600 -30.26 8.10 8.93
C TYR A 600 -29.17 8.75 8.07
N PRO A 601 -28.79 10.01 8.34
CA PRO A 601 -27.95 10.81 7.44
C PRO A 601 -26.45 10.51 7.50
N LEU A 602 -25.98 9.70 8.46
CA LEU A 602 -24.56 9.41 8.64
C LEU A 602 -24.19 8.04 8.06
N VAL A 603 -23.06 7.95 7.36
CA VAL A 603 -22.49 6.69 6.90
C VAL A 603 -21.82 5.98 8.06
N PHE A 604 -22.39 4.84 8.44
CA PHE A 604 -21.93 3.96 9.50
C PHE A 604 -20.82 3.02 9.03
N ASN A 605 -19.72 3.03 9.80
CA ASN A 605 -18.62 2.09 9.64
C ASN A 605 -18.31 1.37 10.94
N SER A 606 -17.81 0.14 10.80
CA SER A 606 -17.22 -0.62 11.88
C SER A 606 -15.99 -1.40 11.41
N GLY A 607 -15.20 -1.89 12.36
CA GLY A 607 -14.07 -2.78 12.10
C GLY A 607 -12.70 -2.13 12.26
N ALA A 608 -12.62 -0.82 12.53
CA ALA A 608 -11.38 -0.20 12.98
C ALA A 608 -10.84 -0.88 14.24
N ARG A 609 -9.54 -1.21 14.22
CA ARG A 609 -8.88 -1.97 15.28
C ARG A 609 -8.16 -1.03 16.24
N PRO A 610 -8.41 -1.10 17.55
CA PRO A 610 -7.57 -0.43 18.54
C PRO A 610 -6.29 -1.23 18.79
N HIS A 611 -5.26 -0.58 19.35
CA HIS A 611 -4.01 -1.26 19.73
C HIS A 611 -4.17 -2.22 20.91
N THR A 612 -5.26 -2.11 21.66
CA THR A 612 -5.50 -2.82 22.92
C THR A 612 -6.10 -4.20 22.71
N ASP A 613 -6.82 -4.41 21.61
CA ASP A 613 -7.72 -5.55 21.49
C ASP A 613 -7.27 -6.43 20.31
N PHE A 614 -7.61 -7.71 20.38
CA PHE A 614 -7.51 -8.62 19.24
C PHE A 614 -8.93 -9.10 18.93
N ARG A 615 -9.63 -8.34 18.08
CA ARG A 615 -11.08 -8.51 17.86
C ARG A 615 -11.84 -8.34 19.18
N SER A 616 -12.61 -9.35 19.61
CA SER A 616 -13.34 -9.36 20.88
C SER A 616 -12.52 -9.87 22.08
N GLN A 617 -11.21 -10.09 21.92
CA GLN A 617 -10.34 -10.59 22.98
C GLN A 617 -9.69 -9.46 23.77
N HIS A 618 -9.35 -9.79 25.02
CA HIS A 618 -8.56 -8.97 25.96
C HIS A 618 -9.31 -7.82 26.66
N HIS A 619 -10.63 -7.70 26.48
CA HIS A 619 -11.44 -6.73 27.25
C HIS A 619 -11.49 -7.02 28.75
N GLY A 620 -11.06 -8.20 29.20
CA GLY A 620 -10.89 -8.53 30.62
C GLY A 620 -9.56 -8.10 31.25
N ILE A 621 -8.63 -7.53 30.47
CA ILE A 621 -7.24 -7.30 30.88
C ILE A 621 -7.08 -5.87 31.42
N LYS A 622 -6.82 -5.73 32.73
CA LYS A 622 -6.80 -4.44 33.45
C LYS A 622 -5.79 -3.46 32.86
N GLY A 623 -4.63 -3.92 32.40
CA GLY A 623 -3.62 -3.09 31.78
C GLY A 623 -4.06 -2.47 30.46
N LEU A 624 -4.76 -3.24 29.62
CA LEU A 624 -5.28 -2.82 28.32
C LEU A 624 -6.54 -1.96 28.45
N LEU A 625 -7.40 -2.25 29.43
CA LEU A 625 -8.61 -1.48 29.73
C LEU A 625 -8.35 -0.02 30.16
N LYS A 626 -7.16 0.28 30.68
CA LYS A 626 -6.78 1.66 31.01
C LYS A 626 -6.78 2.54 29.75
N ASP A 627 -6.38 1.95 28.63
CA ASP A 627 -6.30 2.61 27.34
C ASP A 627 -7.66 2.57 26.65
N ASN A 628 -8.43 1.46 26.74
CA ASN A 628 -9.75 1.36 26.08
C ASN A 628 -10.86 0.82 27.01
N PRO A 629 -11.44 1.65 27.89
CA PRO A 629 -12.36 1.22 28.94
C PRO A 629 -13.77 0.85 28.44
N GLU A 630 -14.22 1.50 27.37
CA GLU A 630 -15.57 1.45 26.82
C GLU A 630 -15.45 1.51 25.29
N PRO A 631 -16.35 0.83 24.54
CA PRO A 631 -16.47 1.03 23.10
C PRO A 631 -16.76 2.49 22.75
N THR A 632 -16.08 3.01 21.73
CA THR A 632 -16.23 4.39 21.26
C THR A 632 -16.82 4.47 19.86
N ILE A 633 -17.45 5.61 19.58
CA ILE A 633 -17.82 6.07 18.24
C ILE A 633 -16.99 7.31 17.91
N GLU A 634 -16.30 7.30 16.79
CA GLU A 634 -15.61 8.45 16.25
C GLU A 634 -16.54 9.23 15.30
N MET A 635 -16.65 10.54 15.51
CA MET A 635 -17.56 11.41 14.77
C MET A 635 -16.91 12.77 14.49
N ASN A 636 -17.22 13.35 13.32
CA ASN A 636 -16.72 14.66 12.92
C ASN A 636 -17.25 15.77 13.85
N VAL A 637 -16.47 16.84 14.05
CA VAL A 637 -16.88 17.96 14.91
C VAL A 637 -18.16 18.63 14.44
N GLU A 638 -18.36 18.79 13.13
CA GLU A 638 -19.55 19.45 12.59
C GLU A 638 -20.80 18.57 12.76
N ASP A 639 -20.69 17.27 12.46
CA ASP A 639 -21.81 16.33 12.66
C ASP A 639 -22.20 16.23 14.14
N ALA A 640 -21.21 16.35 15.05
CA ALA A 640 -21.42 16.36 16.49
C ALA A 640 -22.11 17.65 16.97
N ASP A 641 -21.66 18.80 16.48
CA ASP A 641 -22.22 20.11 16.82
C ASP A 641 -23.68 20.23 16.35
N GLU A 642 -24.01 19.69 15.16
CA GLU A 642 -25.38 19.60 14.63
C GLU A 642 -26.32 18.79 15.55
N ARG A 643 -25.78 17.94 16.44
CA ARG A 643 -26.50 17.03 17.35
C ARG A 643 -26.32 17.36 18.84
N ASP A 644 -25.70 18.49 19.20
CA ASP A 644 -25.29 18.84 20.59
C ASP A 644 -24.46 17.73 21.29
N ILE A 645 -23.68 16.96 20.53
CA ILE A 645 -22.83 15.90 21.07
C ILE A 645 -21.44 16.46 21.34
N LYS A 646 -20.95 16.28 22.57
CA LYS A 646 -19.59 16.67 22.95
C LYS A 646 -18.72 15.45 23.18
N ASN A 647 -17.41 15.63 23.03
CA ASN A 647 -16.42 14.59 23.32
C ASN A 647 -16.64 14.03 24.74
N GLY A 648 -16.75 12.70 24.86
CA GLY A 648 -16.99 11.97 26.11
C GLY A 648 -18.46 11.78 26.49
N ASP A 649 -19.42 12.34 25.75
CA ASP A 649 -20.85 12.09 25.98
C ASP A 649 -21.21 10.62 25.66
N LEU A 650 -22.26 10.11 26.31
CA LEU A 650 -22.84 8.81 25.95
C LEU A 650 -23.86 9.05 24.86
N VAL A 651 -23.74 8.32 23.77
CA VAL A 651 -24.64 8.43 22.61
C VAL A 651 -25.22 7.07 22.26
N GLN A 652 -26.36 7.06 21.59
CA GLN A 652 -26.94 5.89 20.95
C GLN A 652 -26.77 6.00 19.44
N VAL A 653 -26.41 4.90 18.81
CA VAL A 653 -26.34 4.77 17.36
C VAL A 653 -27.52 3.94 16.93
N HIS A 654 -28.33 4.49 16.03
CA HIS A 654 -29.57 3.90 15.54
C HIS A 654 -29.39 3.50 14.08
N THR A 655 -29.85 2.31 13.74
CA THR A 655 -30.01 1.84 12.36
C THR A 655 -31.37 1.18 12.21
N LEU A 656 -31.73 0.75 10.99
CA LEU A 656 -32.95 -0.03 10.76
C LEU A 656 -33.02 -1.32 11.60
N ARG A 657 -31.86 -1.83 12.05
CA ARG A 657 -31.75 -3.12 12.73
C ARG A 657 -31.86 -2.99 14.25
N GLY A 658 -31.39 -1.88 14.81
CA GLY A 658 -31.33 -1.75 16.27
C GLY A 658 -30.66 -0.47 16.75
N THR A 659 -30.36 -0.47 18.04
CA THR A 659 -29.75 0.66 18.73
C THR A 659 -28.70 0.17 19.71
N VAL A 660 -27.50 0.75 19.64
CA VAL A 660 -26.38 0.38 20.52
C VAL A 660 -25.72 1.65 21.05
N PRO A 661 -25.44 1.73 22.37
CA PRO A 661 -24.77 2.88 22.95
C PRO A 661 -23.25 2.83 22.74
N PHE A 662 -22.63 4.01 22.62
CA PHE A 662 -21.19 4.19 22.53
C PHE A 662 -20.75 5.46 23.25
N ARG A 663 -19.47 5.51 23.63
CA ARG A 663 -18.85 6.73 24.13
C ARG A 663 -18.38 7.60 22.95
N ALA A 664 -18.87 8.83 22.84
CA ALA A 664 -18.53 9.73 21.74
C ALA A 664 -17.08 10.20 21.79
N ARG A 665 -16.39 10.09 20.66
CA ARG A 665 -15.09 10.67 20.36
C ARG A 665 -15.26 11.67 19.22
N VAL A 666 -15.32 12.95 19.57
CA VAL A 666 -15.53 14.05 18.62
C VAL A 666 -14.18 14.57 18.13
N THR A 667 -13.94 14.56 16.82
CA THR A 667 -12.63 14.85 16.21
C THR A 667 -12.75 15.42 14.78
N LEU A 668 -11.67 16.04 14.29
CA LEU A 668 -11.51 16.40 12.87
C LEU A 668 -10.89 15.27 12.03
N ASP A 669 -10.46 14.18 12.68
CA ASP A 669 -9.76 13.06 12.06
C ASP A 669 -10.70 12.04 11.39
N ILE A 670 -11.91 12.45 11.00
CA ILE A 670 -12.87 11.64 10.24
C ILE A 670 -13.66 12.57 9.31
N VAL A 671 -13.95 12.10 8.09
CA VAL A 671 -14.73 12.86 7.11
C VAL A 671 -16.14 13.17 7.64
N LYS A 672 -16.65 14.36 7.31
CA LYS A 672 -18.02 14.76 7.64
C LYS A 672 -19.03 13.80 6.98
N GLY A 673 -20.12 13.51 7.67
CA GLY A 673 -21.17 12.60 7.23
C GLY A 673 -20.83 11.13 7.44
N ALA A 674 -19.74 10.80 8.14
CA ALA A 674 -19.36 9.42 8.45
C ALA A 674 -18.98 9.24 9.91
N VAL A 675 -19.23 8.03 10.42
CA VAL A 675 -18.85 7.61 11.78
C VAL A 675 -18.14 6.27 11.76
N GLU A 676 -17.29 6.02 12.77
CA GLU A 676 -16.62 4.72 12.96
C GLU A 676 -16.86 4.23 14.39
N CYS A 677 -17.52 3.08 14.51
CA CYS A 677 -17.81 2.43 15.80
C CYS A 677 -16.80 1.31 16.08
N ASN A 678 -16.33 1.22 17.33
CA ASN A 678 -15.48 0.10 17.73
C ASN A 678 -16.23 -1.24 17.62
N MET A 679 -15.53 -2.22 17.04
CA MET A 679 -15.99 -3.62 17.04
C MET A 679 -15.52 -4.38 18.28
N GLY A 680 -16.15 -5.52 18.55
CA GLY A 680 -15.67 -6.52 19.52
C GLY A 680 -16.40 -6.56 20.86
N GLY A 681 -17.41 -5.69 21.07
CA GLY A 681 -18.32 -5.80 22.21
C GLY A 681 -19.22 -7.04 22.13
N GLY A 682 -19.88 -7.37 23.23
CA GLY A 682 -20.73 -8.56 23.36
C GLY A 682 -20.06 -9.75 24.05
N THR A 683 -18.83 -9.59 24.56
CA THR A 683 -18.05 -10.66 25.22
C THR A 683 -18.41 -10.79 26.71
N PRO A 684 -18.41 -11.97 27.35
CA PRO A 684 -18.77 -12.10 28.77
C PRO A 684 -17.71 -11.56 29.75
N VAL A 685 -16.57 -11.09 29.25
CA VAL A 685 -15.46 -10.61 30.08
C VAL A 685 -15.21 -9.12 29.86
N GLY A 686 -14.81 -8.43 30.94
CA GLY A 686 -14.50 -7.00 30.90
C GLY A 686 -15.58 -6.13 31.55
N PRO A 687 -15.51 -4.80 31.39
CA PRO A 687 -16.53 -3.86 31.88
C PRO A 687 -17.88 -4.07 31.20
N LYS A 688 -18.98 -3.71 31.89
CA LYS A 688 -20.36 -3.85 31.38
C LYS A 688 -20.55 -3.32 29.96
N ALA A 689 -19.94 -2.18 29.63
CA ALA A 689 -19.99 -1.60 28.29
C ALA A 689 -19.44 -2.55 27.20
N TRP A 690 -18.28 -3.18 27.41
CA TRP A 690 -17.74 -4.17 26.47
C TRP A 690 -18.56 -5.47 26.43
N GLN A 691 -19.28 -5.80 27.51
CA GLN A 691 -20.16 -6.96 27.53
C GLN A 691 -21.46 -6.76 26.75
N GLU A 692 -21.97 -5.53 26.71
CA GLU A 692 -23.32 -5.26 26.19
C GLU A 692 -23.34 -4.53 24.84
N TRP A 693 -22.32 -3.70 24.54
CA TRP A 693 -22.38 -2.80 23.39
C TRP A 693 -21.73 -3.44 22.16
N ASN A 694 -22.47 -4.35 21.53
CA ASN A 694 -22.01 -5.06 20.33
C ASN A 694 -22.44 -4.33 19.06
N VAL A 695 -21.46 -3.80 18.32
CA VAL A 695 -21.67 -3.09 17.05
C VAL A 695 -22.44 -3.91 16.00
N ASN A 696 -22.37 -5.23 16.06
CA ASN A 696 -23.02 -6.10 15.08
C ASN A 696 -24.53 -6.25 15.27
N GLU A 697 -25.10 -5.73 16.36
CA GLU A 697 -26.56 -5.54 16.45
C GLU A 697 -27.04 -4.43 15.49
N LEU A 698 -26.11 -3.61 14.96
CA LEU A 698 -26.41 -2.53 14.02
C LEU A 698 -26.18 -2.89 12.56
N THR A 699 -25.53 -4.01 12.22
CA THR A 699 -25.18 -4.38 10.83
C THR A 699 -26.24 -5.30 10.20
N ASP A 700 -26.20 -5.52 8.88
CA ASP A 700 -27.19 -6.34 8.15
C ASP A 700 -26.55 -7.63 7.59
N ILE A 701 -27.18 -8.78 7.82
CA ILE A 701 -26.70 -10.08 7.32
C ILE A 701 -27.05 -10.31 5.85
N ASN A 702 -28.05 -9.59 5.32
CA ASN A 702 -28.52 -9.73 3.95
C ASN A 702 -27.89 -8.71 2.99
N ASN A 703 -27.00 -7.86 3.50
CA ASN A 703 -26.28 -6.87 2.71
C ASN A 703 -24.81 -7.29 2.60
N TYR A 704 -24.42 -7.77 1.42
CA TYR A 704 -23.10 -8.35 1.15
C TYR A 704 -22.63 -8.09 -0.29
N ASP A 705 -21.33 -8.30 -0.53
CA ASP A 705 -20.74 -8.41 -1.88
C ASP A 705 -21.22 -9.69 -2.56
N GLU A 706 -21.82 -9.57 -3.75
CA GLU A 706 -22.51 -10.68 -4.42
C GLU A 706 -21.59 -11.84 -4.83
N ILE A 707 -20.31 -11.55 -5.10
CA ILE A 707 -19.35 -12.53 -5.60
C ILE A 707 -18.80 -13.35 -4.42
N SER A 708 -18.40 -12.69 -3.34
CA SER A 708 -17.75 -13.33 -2.20
C SER A 708 -18.67 -13.72 -1.05
N GLY A 709 -19.83 -13.06 -0.92
CA GLY A 709 -20.70 -13.16 0.26
C GLY A 709 -20.22 -12.37 1.47
N PHE A 710 -19.23 -11.49 1.30
CA PHE A 710 -18.71 -10.65 2.38
C PHE A 710 -19.75 -9.63 2.84
N PRO A 711 -20.11 -9.59 4.13
CA PRO A 711 -21.06 -8.60 4.61
C PRO A 711 -20.53 -7.17 4.55
N VAL A 712 -21.44 -6.23 4.36
CA VAL A 712 -21.15 -4.80 4.38
C VAL A 712 -21.01 -4.32 5.83
N TYR A 713 -19.78 -3.94 6.22
CA TYR A 713 -19.49 -3.34 7.53
C TYR A 713 -19.13 -1.86 7.45
N LYS A 714 -18.85 -1.32 6.26
CA LYS A 714 -18.24 0.00 6.06
C LYS A 714 -18.95 0.88 5.04
N ALA A 715 -20.27 0.77 4.95
CA ALA A 715 -21.11 1.61 4.09
C ALA A 715 -22.61 1.45 4.38
N LEU A 716 -23.02 1.41 5.66
CA LEU A 716 -24.44 1.40 6.04
C LEU A 716 -24.87 2.82 6.45
N LEU A 717 -26.16 3.05 6.74
CA LEU A 717 -26.63 4.31 7.32
C LEU A 717 -26.96 4.18 8.80
N CYS A 718 -26.73 5.27 9.54
CA CYS A 718 -27.16 5.44 10.93
C CYS A 718 -27.55 6.88 11.26
N GLU A 719 -28.16 7.03 12.43
CA GLU A 719 -28.32 8.29 13.15
C GLU A 719 -27.72 8.14 14.55
N VAL A 720 -27.26 9.25 15.14
CA VAL A 720 -26.63 9.29 16.46
C VAL A 720 -27.33 10.29 17.35
N GLU A 721 -27.79 9.85 18.52
CA GLU A 721 -28.48 10.67 19.51
C GLU A 721 -27.70 10.74 20.82
N LYS A 722 -27.64 11.93 21.43
CA LYS A 722 -27.07 12.12 22.77
C LYS A 722 -28.02 11.58 23.85
N VAL A 723 -27.48 10.75 24.74
CA VAL A 723 -28.23 10.17 25.87
C VAL A 723 -27.83 10.81 27.20
N GLU A 724 -26.52 10.96 27.45
CA GLU A 724 -26.01 11.45 28.73
C GLU A 724 -24.75 12.30 28.53
N GLU A 725 -24.63 13.39 29.28
CA GLU A 725 -23.41 14.22 29.27
C GLU A 725 -22.22 13.49 29.88
N GLY A 726 -21.06 13.60 29.21
CA GLY A 726 -19.81 13.03 29.70
C GLY A 726 -19.29 13.75 30.93
N THR A 727 -18.94 13.00 31.98
CA THR A 727 -18.25 13.51 33.17
C THR A 727 -16.84 14.01 32.83
N PRO A 728 -16.24 14.92 33.62
CA PRO A 728 -14.86 15.38 33.41
C PRO A 728 -13.83 14.24 33.32
N LYS A 729 -14.07 13.13 34.03
CA LYS A 729 -13.23 11.92 33.99
C LYS A 729 -13.32 11.23 32.63
N GLN A 730 -14.54 10.99 32.13
CA GLN A 730 -14.77 10.38 30.81
C GLN A 730 -14.18 11.25 29.69
N ARG A 731 -14.41 12.57 29.74
CA ARG A 731 -13.82 13.53 28.78
C ARG A 731 -12.29 13.43 28.74
N ARG A 732 -11.63 13.41 29.90
CA ARG A 732 -10.18 13.23 30.01
C ARG A 732 -9.73 11.86 29.52
N GLN A 733 -10.51 10.81 29.73
CA GLN A 733 -10.16 9.44 29.34
C GLN A 733 -10.20 9.25 27.83
N VAL A 734 -11.26 9.71 27.16
CA VAL A 734 -11.34 9.73 25.69
C VAL A 734 -10.26 10.64 25.09
N THR A 735 -9.95 11.76 25.74
CA THR A 735 -8.85 12.63 25.28
C THR A 735 -7.47 11.97 25.47
N ARG A 736 -7.26 11.20 26.55
CA ARG A 736 -6.00 10.44 26.75
C ARG A 736 -5.81 9.33 25.73
N GLN A 737 -6.89 8.72 25.23
CA GLN A 737 -6.80 7.78 24.11
C GLN A 737 -6.16 8.42 22.86
N LEU A 738 -6.40 9.71 22.62
CA LEU A 738 -5.74 10.47 21.55
C LEU A 738 -4.23 10.64 21.78
N GLN A 739 -3.77 10.66 23.04
CA GLN A 739 -2.36 10.88 23.39
C GLN A 739 -1.56 9.59 23.62
N ALA A 740 -2.20 8.52 24.11
CA ALA A 740 -1.56 7.24 24.42
C ALA A 740 -1.12 6.45 23.17
N CYS A 741 -1.68 6.77 21.99
CA CYS A 741 -1.22 6.24 20.70
C CYS A 741 0.07 6.92 20.19
N GLY A 742 0.49 8.04 20.80
CA GLY A 742 1.73 8.71 20.46
C GLY A 742 2.93 8.03 21.10
N LEU A 743 3.44 6.95 20.49
CA LEU A 743 4.89 6.73 20.57
C LEU A 743 5.49 7.92 19.80
N GLN A 744 5.87 8.97 20.54
CA GLN A 744 6.68 10.06 19.99
C GLN A 744 8.00 9.45 19.54
N LEU A 745 8.03 8.96 18.30
CA LEU A 745 9.24 9.06 17.54
C LEU A 745 9.52 10.55 17.48
N LEU A 746 10.56 10.95 18.21
CA LEU A 746 11.41 12.06 17.85
C LEU A 746 11.99 11.75 16.45
N ILE A 747 11.15 11.72 15.43
CA ILE A 747 11.56 12.14 14.10
C ILE A 747 12.15 13.51 14.37
N PRO A 748 13.40 13.80 13.98
CA PRO A 748 13.90 15.14 14.10
C PRO A 748 12.87 15.98 13.35
N LYS A 749 12.09 16.80 14.09
CA LYS A 749 11.54 18.02 13.51
C LYS A 749 12.72 18.54 12.73
N ARG A 750 12.59 18.61 11.40
CA ARG A 750 13.53 19.31 10.56
C ARG A 750 13.87 20.54 11.37
N LYS A 751 15.11 20.62 11.85
CA LYS A 751 15.55 21.83 12.50
C LYS A 751 15.40 22.84 11.36
N ASN A 752 14.28 23.56 11.38
CA ASN A 752 14.29 24.99 11.16
C ASN A 752 15.23 25.53 12.23
N GLY A 753 16.52 25.21 12.09
CA GLY A 753 17.54 26.14 12.48
C GLY A 753 17.09 27.39 11.78
N LYS A 754 16.88 28.44 12.57
CA LYS A 754 17.14 29.78 12.09
C LYS A 754 18.61 29.79 11.63
N SER A 755 18.89 29.11 10.52
CA SER A 755 19.86 29.57 9.55
C SER A 755 19.31 30.93 9.22
N THR A 756 20.04 31.97 9.62
CA THR A 756 19.94 33.27 8.99
C THR A 756 19.92 33.01 7.50
N ARG A 757 18.71 32.98 6.92
CA ARG A 757 18.45 32.57 5.54
C ARG A 757 19.29 33.52 4.70
N ARG A 758 20.45 33.07 4.24
CA ARG A 758 21.32 33.90 3.41
C ARG A 758 20.60 34.02 2.08
N ILE A 759 19.86 35.11 1.90
CA ILE A 759 19.18 35.41 0.65
C ILE A 759 20.28 35.81 -0.34
N TYR A 760 20.57 34.93 -1.31
CA TYR A 760 21.51 35.21 -2.38
C TYR A 760 20.79 36.03 -3.46
N LEU A 761 20.81 37.35 -3.31
CA LEU A 761 20.13 38.30 -4.21
C LEU A 761 20.78 38.37 -5.61
N ASP A 762 22.00 37.85 -5.77
CA ASP A 762 22.73 37.80 -7.04
C ASP A 762 22.48 36.49 -7.82
N ASN A 763 21.30 35.89 -7.64
CA ASN A 763 20.90 34.65 -8.33
C ASN A 763 20.82 34.82 -9.86
N ASN A 764 20.77 36.07 -10.36
CA ASN A 764 20.82 36.40 -11.79
C ASN A 764 22.23 36.20 -12.40
N ALA A 765 23.30 36.29 -11.59
CA ALA A 765 24.66 35.97 -12.04
C ALA A 765 24.82 34.45 -12.27
N THR A 766 24.32 33.64 -11.34
CA THR A 766 24.18 32.18 -11.51
C THR A 766 23.11 31.63 -10.58
N THR A 767 22.26 30.77 -11.12
CA THR A 767 21.23 30.07 -10.34
C THR A 767 21.81 28.87 -9.59
N GLN A 768 21.23 28.55 -8.43
CA GLN A 768 21.41 27.24 -7.80
C GLN A 768 20.83 26.13 -8.69
N VAL A 769 21.54 24.99 -8.78
CA VAL A 769 21.04 23.79 -9.46
C VAL A 769 19.79 23.30 -8.73
N SER A 770 18.67 23.09 -9.43
CA SER A 770 17.45 22.58 -8.80
C SER A 770 17.65 21.13 -8.34
N ASP A 771 16.90 20.70 -7.30
CA ASP A 771 17.03 19.34 -6.79
C ASP A 771 16.68 18.30 -7.87
N ALA A 772 15.64 18.55 -8.68
CA ALA A 772 15.25 17.71 -9.82
C ALA A 772 16.35 17.60 -10.90
N VAL A 773 17.08 18.70 -11.14
CA VAL A 773 18.24 18.67 -12.06
C VAL A 773 19.38 17.86 -11.44
N ARG A 774 19.70 18.08 -10.16
CA ARG A 774 20.74 17.32 -9.46
C ARG A 774 20.46 15.83 -9.54
N GLU A 775 19.23 15.42 -9.26
CA GLU A 775 18.80 14.01 -9.28
C GLU A 775 18.91 13.40 -10.68
N ALA A 776 18.49 14.11 -11.73
CA ALA A 776 18.66 13.64 -13.10
C ALA A 776 20.14 13.43 -13.49
N MET A 777 21.07 14.17 -12.88
CA MET A 777 22.50 14.03 -13.12
C MET A 777 23.13 12.84 -12.39
N LEU A 778 22.63 12.46 -11.21
CA LEU A 778 23.29 11.49 -10.31
C LEU A 778 23.60 10.13 -10.95
N PRO A 779 22.70 9.49 -11.73
CA PRO A 779 22.97 8.19 -12.34
C PRO A 779 24.20 8.17 -13.25
N PHE A 780 24.54 9.30 -13.88
CA PHE A 780 25.65 9.42 -14.83
C PHE A 780 27.01 9.60 -14.16
N PHE A 781 27.04 9.76 -12.84
CA PHE A 781 28.24 9.64 -12.03
C PHE A 781 28.48 8.20 -11.52
N GLY A 782 27.47 7.33 -11.63
CA GLY A 782 27.51 5.93 -11.20
C GLY A 782 27.28 4.98 -12.37
N ASP A 783 26.19 4.22 -12.34
CA ASP A 783 25.98 3.08 -13.23
C ASP A 783 25.78 3.44 -14.71
N LYS A 784 25.41 4.70 -15.02
CA LYS A 784 25.21 5.20 -16.40
C LYS A 784 26.37 6.05 -16.93
N HIS A 785 27.59 5.87 -16.42
CA HIS A 785 28.79 6.66 -16.77
C HIS A 785 29.36 6.44 -18.19
N GLY A 786 28.62 5.76 -19.08
CA GLY A 786 29.13 5.33 -20.39
C GLY A 786 29.53 6.47 -21.32
N ASN A 787 30.42 6.16 -22.28
CA ASN A 787 30.78 7.08 -23.35
C ASN A 787 29.72 7.03 -24.48
N PRO A 788 29.04 8.15 -24.83
CA PRO A 788 28.03 8.18 -25.90
C PRO A 788 28.52 7.74 -27.28
N SER A 789 29.84 7.73 -27.50
CA SER A 789 30.45 7.26 -28.76
C SER A 789 30.67 5.74 -28.82
N SER A 790 30.39 5.00 -27.73
CA SER A 790 30.58 3.55 -27.65
C SER A 790 29.34 2.77 -28.09
N ILE A 791 29.54 1.60 -28.73
CA ILE A 791 28.46 0.76 -29.28
C ILE A 791 27.81 -0.23 -28.30
N HIS A 792 28.44 -0.47 -27.13
CA HIS A 792 27.92 -1.38 -26.10
C HIS A 792 26.77 -0.73 -25.30
N SER A 793 26.01 -1.54 -24.53
CA SER A 793 24.80 -1.09 -23.80
C SER A 793 25.01 0.20 -23.01
N THR A 794 26.01 0.26 -22.12
CA THR A 794 26.29 1.47 -21.32
C THR A 794 26.58 2.72 -22.16
N GLY A 795 27.18 2.55 -23.35
CA GLY A 795 27.42 3.64 -24.29
C GLY A 795 26.13 4.09 -25.00
N ARG A 796 25.26 3.15 -25.36
CA ARG A 796 23.94 3.43 -25.94
C ARG A 796 23.03 4.15 -24.94
N ASP A 797 23.02 3.74 -23.68
CA ASP A 797 22.24 4.39 -22.62
C ASP A 797 22.66 5.87 -22.44
N ALA A 798 23.98 6.12 -22.43
CA ALA A 798 24.52 7.47 -22.35
C ALA A 798 24.19 8.30 -23.61
N LYS A 799 24.21 7.67 -24.79
CA LYS A 799 23.85 8.31 -26.07
C LYS A 799 22.37 8.69 -26.12
N GLU A 800 21.48 7.79 -25.70
CA GLU A 800 20.05 8.05 -25.61
C GLU A 800 19.74 9.20 -24.65
N ALA A 801 20.44 9.26 -23.51
CA ALA A 801 20.30 10.35 -22.55
C ALA A 801 20.73 11.71 -23.11
N VAL A 802 21.85 11.76 -23.85
CA VAL A 802 22.29 12.99 -24.56
C VAL A 802 21.27 13.40 -25.62
N ASP A 803 20.75 12.46 -26.39
CA ASP A 803 19.78 12.75 -27.45
C ASP A 803 18.42 13.19 -26.89
N TYR A 804 18.02 12.66 -25.73
CA TYR A 804 16.85 13.10 -25.00
C TYR A 804 17.00 14.54 -24.48
N ALA A 805 18.10 14.85 -23.79
CA ALA A 805 18.39 16.20 -23.32
C ALA A 805 18.42 17.22 -24.47
N ARG A 806 18.94 16.81 -25.64
CA ARG A 806 18.93 17.64 -26.85
C ARG A 806 17.52 17.96 -27.35
N ARG A 807 16.58 17.02 -27.24
CA ARG A 807 15.16 17.25 -27.59
C ARG A 807 14.53 18.27 -26.66
N GLN A 808 14.81 18.18 -25.36
CA GLN A 808 14.28 19.12 -24.36
C GLN A 808 14.76 20.55 -24.66
N ILE A 809 16.08 20.74 -24.78
CA ILE A 809 16.68 22.04 -25.10
C ILE A 809 16.14 22.62 -26.42
N ALA A 810 16.01 21.78 -27.45
CA ALA A 810 15.48 22.22 -28.73
C ALA A 810 14.02 22.68 -28.61
N LYS A 811 13.19 21.98 -27.84
CA LYS A 811 11.78 22.34 -27.59
C LYS A 811 11.68 23.71 -26.91
N THR A 812 12.55 24.01 -25.93
CA THR A 812 12.55 25.27 -25.17
C THR A 812 12.70 26.51 -26.04
N ILE A 813 13.37 26.40 -27.19
CA ILE A 813 13.58 27.51 -28.13
C ILE A 813 12.88 27.32 -29.48
N ASN A 814 11.94 26.36 -29.58
CA ASN A 814 11.26 25.96 -30.81
C ASN A 814 12.19 25.58 -31.98
N ALA A 815 13.29 24.88 -31.68
CA ALA A 815 14.26 24.39 -32.65
C ALA A 815 14.11 22.88 -32.93
N LYS A 816 14.77 22.41 -34.00
CA LYS A 816 14.94 20.97 -34.25
C LYS A 816 16.15 20.43 -33.48
N PRO A 817 16.08 19.24 -32.85
CA PRO A 817 17.17 18.70 -32.01
C PRO A 817 18.55 18.69 -32.66
N ARG A 818 18.64 18.29 -33.95
CA ARG A 818 19.89 18.28 -34.72
C ARG A 818 20.54 19.65 -34.97
N ARG A 819 19.91 20.73 -34.54
CA ARG A 819 20.40 22.12 -34.65
C ARG A 819 21.05 22.61 -33.36
N ILE A 820 21.01 21.82 -32.29
CA ILE A 820 21.63 22.13 -31.01
C ILE A 820 23.02 21.50 -30.99
N VAL A 821 24.02 22.29 -30.61
CA VAL A 821 25.41 21.89 -30.37
C VAL A 821 25.69 22.15 -28.89
N PHE A 822 26.01 21.13 -28.11
CA PHE A 822 26.36 21.31 -26.69
C PHE A 822 27.78 21.89 -26.56
N THR A 823 27.94 22.84 -25.64
CA THR A 823 29.20 23.51 -25.32
C THR A 823 29.44 23.47 -23.81
N GLY A 824 30.65 23.80 -23.34
CA GLY A 824 30.98 23.91 -21.93
C GLY A 824 30.36 25.14 -21.22
N GLY A 825 29.57 25.96 -21.91
CA GLY A 825 28.91 27.14 -21.34
C GLY A 825 28.53 28.19 -22.38
N GLY A 826 27.83 29.24 -21.94
CA GLY A 826 27.44 30.36 -22.81
C GLY A 826 28.62 31.03 -23.50
N SER A 827 29.71 31.30 -22.78
CA SER A 827 30.90 31.92 -23.36
C SER A 827 31.55 31.08 -24.48
N GLU A 828 31.52 29.75 -24.37
CA GLU A 828 32.01 28.86 -25.45
C GLU A 828 31.07 28.88 -26.65
N ALA A 829 29.75 28.94 -26.42
CA ALA A 829 28.75 29.08 -27.48
C ALA A 829 28.92 30.42 -28.24
N ASP A 830 29.07 31.54 -27.54
CA ASP A 830 29.29 32.86 -28.16
C ASP A 830 30.57 32.88 -28.99
N ASN A 831 31.65 32.30 -28.46
CA ASN A 831 32.91 32.24 -29.18
C ASN A 831 32.81 31.35 -30.42
N LEU A 832 32.10 30.22 -30.34
CA LEU A 832 31.90 29.32 -31.47
C LEU A 832 31.03 30.00 -32.54
N ALA A 833 29.99 30.73 -32.15
CA ALA A 833 29.17 31.50 -33.07
C ALA A 833 30.00 32.58 -33.79
N ILE A 834 30.68 33.45 -33.04
CA ILE A 834 31.35 34.63 -33.60
C ILE A 834 32.62 34.24 -34.36
N LYS A 835 33.53 33.51 -33.72
CA LYS A 835 34.81 33.12 -34.36
C LYS A 835 34.58 32.05 -35.42
N GLY A 836 33.65 31.13 -35.19
CA GLY A 836 33.31 30.09 -36.16
C GLY A 836 32.76 30.67 -37.45
N VAL A 837 31.86 31.66 -37.39
CA VAL A 837 31.40 32.40 -38.58
C VAL A 837 32.54 33.20 -39.20
N ALA A 838 33.29 33.96 -38.40
CA ALA A 838 34.35 34.83 -38.89
C ALA A 838 35.40 34.06 -39.71
N PHE A 839 35.84 32.90 -39.21
CA PHE A 839 36.83 32.08 -39.90
C PHE A 839 36.23 31.32 -41.09
N ALA A 840 35.02 30.76 -40.97
CA ALA A 840 34.38 30.06 -42.07
C ALA A 840 34.02 30.97 -43.26
N HIS A 841 33.78 32.26 -43.00
CA HIS A 841 33.33 33.22 -44.01
C HIS A 841 34.36 34.31 -44.34
N ARG A 842 35.63 34.12 -43.97
CA ARG A 842 36.70 35.11 -44.16
C ARG A 842 36.88 35.54 -45.62
N GLU A 843 36.63 34.64 -46.57
CA GLU A 843 36.70 34.93 -48.01
C GLU A 843 35.55 35.82 -48.51
N ARG A 844 34.42 35.82 -47.79
CA ARG A 844 33.23 36.62 -48.14
C ARG A 844 33.34 38.06 -47.62
N GLY A 845 34.04 38.27 -46.51
CA GLY A 845 34.21 39.57 -45.90
C GLY A 845 34.88 39.47 -44.53
N ASN A 846 35.25 40.61 -43.97
CA ASN A 846 35.99 40.71 -42.72
C ASN A 846 35.37 41.72 -41.74
N HIS A 847 34.10 42.11 -41.92
CA HIS A 847 33.42 43.08 -41.06
C HIS A 847 32.36 42.42 -40.17
N ILE A 848 32.36 42.75 -38.88
CA ILE A 848 31.41 42.27 -37.86
C ILE A 848 30.77 43.47 -37.17
N ILE A 849 29.47 43.39 -36.87
CA ILE A 849 28.76 44.43 -36.14
C ILE A 849 28.29 43.87 -34.80
N THR A 850 28.48 44.64 -33.73
CA THR A 850 27.97 44.30 -32.39
C THR A 850 27.65 45.58 -31.62
N THR A 851 27.22 45.50 -30.35
CA THR A 851 26.89 46.68 -29.53
C THR A 851 27.94 46.96 -28.46
N THR A 852 27.91 48.17 -27.87
CA THR A 852 28.81 48.52 -26.75
C THR A 852 28.41 47.88 -25.43
N VAL A 853 27.19 47.32 -25.32
CA VAL A 853 26.61 46.79 -24.08
C VAL A 853 26.50 45.27 -24.04
N GLU A 854 27.29 44.57 -24.86
CA GLU A 854 27.30 43.11 -24.93
C GLU A 854 28.00 42.44 -23.75
N HIS A 855 27.71 41.15 -23.57
CA HIS A 855 28.42 40.31 -22.61
C HIS A 855 29.94 40.28 -22.91
N PRO A 856 30.82 40.23 -21.89
CA PRO A 856 32.27 40.20 -22.10
C PRO A 856 32.78 39.06 -23.01
N ALA A 857 32.04 37.95 -23.13
CA ALA A 857 32.40 36.86 -24.05
C ALA A 857 32.29 37.28 -25.53
N VAL A 858 31.26 38.06 -25.88
CA VAL A 858 31.03 38.60 -27.23
C VAL A 858 32.07 39.69 -27.53
N LEU A 859 32.20 40.68 -26.65
CA LEU A 859 33.16 41.78 -26.82
C LEU A 859 34.61 41.27 -26.89
N GLY A 860 34.95 40.27 -26.07
CA GLY A 860 36.26 39.63 -26.07
C GLY A 860 36.55 38.86 -27.36
N ALA A 861 35.56 38.16 -27.92
CA ALA A 861 35.68 37.49 -29.21
C ALA A 861 35.90 38.49 -30.35
N CYS A 862 35.15 39.60 -30.36
CA CYS A 862 35.30 40.66 -31.35
C CYS A 862 36.69 41.33 -31.28
N ARG A 863 37.14 41.73 -30.08
CA ARG A 863 38.50 42.29 -29.89
C ARG A 863 39.63 41.35 -30.27
N PHE A 864 39.40 40.05 -30.15
CA PHE A 864 40.36 39.06 -30.62
C PHE A 864 40.42 39.03 -32.16
N LEU A 865 39.28 39.11 -32.83
CA LEU A 865 39.21 39.14 -34.29
C LEU A 865 39.79 40.42 -34.89
N GLU A 866 39.69 41.57 -34.20
CA GLU A 866 40.39 42.81 -34.60
C GLU A 866 41.90 42.63 -34.75
N LYS A 867 42.50 41.79 -33.91
CA LYS A 867 43.94 41.44 -34.00
C LYS A 867 44.27 40.52 -35.18
N LEU A 868 43.24 40.00 -35.86
CA LEU A 868 43.33 39.08 -37.00
C LEU A 868 42.79 39.72 -38.28
N ASP A 869 42.83 41.05 -38.38
CA ASP A 869 42.42 41.87 -39.52
C ASP A 869 40.92 41.87 -39.82
N PHE A 870 40.08 41.57 -38.83
CA PHE A 870 38.65 41.85 -38.90
C PHE A 870 38.36 43.28 -38.45
N GLU A 871 37.43 43.93 -39.13
CA GLU A 871 36.89 45.22 -38.73
C GLU A 871 35.64 44.97 -37.86
N VAL A 872 35.55 45.62 -36.70
CA VAL A 872 34.38 45.51 -35.83
C VAL A 872 33.75 46.89 -35.63
N THR A 873 32.47 47.01 -35.98
CA THR A 873 31.67 48.18 -35.64
C THR A 873 30.90 47.94 -34.34
N TYR A 874 31.14 48.79 -33.35
CA TYR A 874 30.41 48.81 -32.08
C TYR A 874 29.30 49.87 -32.12
N LEU A 875 28.05 49.43 -32.08
CA LEU A 875 26.89 50.31 -32.08
C LEU A 875 26.59 50.82 -30.67
N GLU A 876 26.46 52.14 -30.55
CA GLU A 876 26.03 52.78 -29.32
C GLU A 876 24.52 52.60 -29.10
N VAL A 877 24.15 52.25 -27.87
CA VAL A 877 22.75 52.17 -27.41
C VAL A 877 22.34 53.47 -26.71
N ASP A 878 21.04 53.65 -26.48
CA ASP A 878 20.56 54.77 -25.68
C ASP A 878 20.79 54.55 -24.16
N LYS A 879 20.41 55.55 -23.35
CA LYS A 879 20.53 55.50 -21.88
C LYS A 879 19.76 54.36 -21.21
N ASN A 880 18.82 53.72 -21.92
CA ASN A 880 18.05 52.58 -21.44
C ASN A 880 18.61 51.25 -21.98
N GLY A 881 19.75 51.25 -22.67
CA GLY A 881 20.30 50.05 -23.30
C GLY A 881 19.54 49.60 -24.55
N TRP A 882 18.71 50.47 -25.15
CA TRP A 882 17.96 50.17 -26.36
C TRP A 882 18.80 50.47 -27.62
N LEU A 883 18.82 49.54 -28.57
CA LEU A 883 19.43 49.72 -29.88
C LEU A 883 18.37 50.14 -30.91
N GLU A 884 18.55 51.32 -31.50
CA GLU A 884 17.73 51.78 -32.62
C GLU A 884 18.06 50.98 -33.90
N PRO A 885 17.07 50.26 -34.50
CA PRO A 885 17.32 49.37 -35.65
C PRO A 885 18.00 50.03 -36.86
N ALA A 886 17.72 51.31 -37.11
CA ALA A 886 18.35 52.07 -38.18
C ALA A 886 19.88 52.15 -38.07
N LYS A 887 20.44 52.07 -36.84
CA LYS A 887 21.89 52.07 -36.63
C LYS A 887 22.54 50.80 -37.21
N LEU A 888 21.89 49.65 -37.11
CA LEU A 888 22.37 48.41 -37.72
C LEU A 888 22.37 48.51 -39.25
N TYR A 889 21.28 49.04 -39.83
CA TYR A 889 21.18 49.25 -41.28
C TYR A 889 22.31 50.12 -41.84
N ASN A 890 22.60 51.23 -41.16
CA ASN A 890 23.62 52.19 -41.58
C ASN A 890 25.06 51.68 -41.41
N ALA A 891 25.30 50.80 -40.44
CA ALA A 891 26.63 50.25 -40.18
C ALA A 891 27.01 49.09 -41.14
N MET A 892 26.04 48.46 -41.80
CA MET A 892 26.32 47.36 -42.72
C MET A 892 27.02 47.83 -44.00
N THR A 893 28.12 47.17 -44.33
CA THR A 893 28.85 47.27 -45.61
C THR A 893 28.79 45.95 -46.39
N ASN A 894 29.21 45.95 -47.65
CA ASN A 894 29.32 44.72 -48.47
C ASN A 894 30.32 43.69 -47.93
N ARG A 895 31.17 44.07 -46.95
CA ARG A 895 32.12 43.18 -46.28
C ARG A 895 31.57 42.59 -44.98
N THR A 896 30.34 42.95 -44.59
CA THR A 896 29.74 42.51 -43.32
C THR A 896 29.30 41.05 -43.43
N ILE A 897 29.76 40.23 -42.49
CA ILE A 897 29.46 38.79 -42.48
C ILE A 897 28.59 38.37 -41.30
N LEU A 898 28.63 39.11 -40.19
CA LEU A 898 27.89 38.80 -38.97
C LEU A 898 27.45 40.07 -38.24
N ALA A 899 26.21 40.08 -37.79
CA ALA A 899 25.73 40.95 -36.72
C ALA A 899 25.50 40.10 -35.45
N SER A 900 26.05 40.52 -34.32
CA SER A 900 25.91 39.84 -33.02
C SER A 900 25.34 40.80 -32.00
N VAL A 901 24.11 40.55 -31.53
CA VAL A 901 23.43 41.39 -30.55
C VAL A 901 22.79 40.55 -29.46
N MET A 902 23.10 40.81 -28.19
CA MET A 902 22.46 40.12 -27.07
C MET A 902 20.95 40.37 -27.04
N MET A 903 20.18 39.37 -26.62
CA MET A 903 18.72 39.47 -26.56
C MET A 903 18.24 40.24 -25.34
N ALA A 904 18.84 39.97 -24.19
CA ALA A 904 18.47 40.54 -22.91
C ALA A 904 19.73 41.07 -22.21
N ASN A 905 19.78 42.37 -21.97
CA ASN A 905 20.93 42.98 -21.31
C ASN A 905 21.00 42.56 -19.83
N ASN A 906 22.16 42.08 -19.40
CA ASN A 906 22.36 41.53 -18.05
C ASN A 906 22.45 42.58 -16.94
N GLU A 907 22.62 43.86 -17.26
CA GLU A 907 22.77 44.95 -16.30
C GLU A 907 21.48 45.76 -16.13
N VAL A 908 20.87 46.18 -17.25
CA VAL A 908 19.66 47.03 -17.24
C VAL A 908 18.36 46.25 -17.49
N GLY A 909 18.43 44.99 -17.93
CA GLY A 909 17.26 44.14 -18.18
C GLY A 909 16.51 44.43 -19.48
N THR A 910 17.01 45.34 -20.32
CA THR A 910 16.40 45.70 -21.60
C THR A 910 16.40 44.51 -22.57
N ILE A 911 15.23 44.24 -23.15
CA ILE A 911 15.05 43.24 -24.20
C ILE A 911 15.19 43.95 -25.55
N LEU A 912 16.19 43.57 -26.33
CA LEU A 912 16.51 44.18 -27.62
C LEU A 912 15.61 43.64 -28.75
N PRO A 913 15.32 44.43 -29.81
CA PRO A 913 14.39 44.06 -30.87
C PRO A 913 15.00 43.05 -31.86
N ILE A 914 15.35 41.85 -31.38
CA ILE A 914 16.13 40.86 -32.14
C ILE A 914 15.48 40.48 -33.47
N LYS A 915 14.15 40.31 -33.53
CA LYS A 915 13.46 39.98 -34.77
C LYS A 915 13.68 41.04 -35.86
N GLU A 916 13.45 42.31 -35.53
CA GLU A 916 13.59 43.43 -36.46
C GLU A 916 15.05 43.59 -36.92
N LEU A 917 16.00 43.45 -36.00
CA LEU A 917 17.43 43.49 -36.31
C LEU A 917 17.86 42.34 -37.22
N CYS A 918 17.30 41.14 -36.99
CA CYS A 918 17.54 39.97 -37.83
C CYS A 918 16.98 40.16 -39.24
N ASP A 919 15.75 40.67 -39.36
CA ASP A 919 15.13 40.97 -40.66
C ASP A 919 16.01 41.96 -41.46
N ILE A 920 16.48 43.04 -40.82
CA ILE A 920 17.39 44.03 -41.41
C ILE A 920 18.71 43.39 -41.87
N ALA A 921 19.32 42.52 -41.07
CA ALA A 921 20.57 41.86 -41.44
C ALA A 921 20.39 40.94 -42.66
N HIS A 922 19.27 40.22 -42.71
CA HIS A 922 18.94 39.30 -43.81
C HIS A 922 18.65 40.02 -45.12
N GLU A 923 18.13 41.25 -45.12
CA GLU A 923 17.97 42.07 -46.33
C GLU A 923 19.31 42.28 -47.08
N ARG A 924 20.45 42.24 -46.38
CA ARG A 924 21.80 42.35 -46.97
C ARG A 924 22.58 41.04 -46.96
N GLY A 925 21.92 39.92 -46.64
CA GLY A 925 22.52 38.58 -46.58
C GLY A 925 23.55 38.41 -45.46
N VAL A 926 23.52 39.24 -44.42
CA VAL A 926 24.41 39.16 -43.25
C VAL A 926 23.84 38.15 -42.26
N LEU A 927 24.68 37.29 -41.67
CA LEU A 927 24.22 36.34 -40.65
C LEU A 927 23.92 37.07 -39.33
N PHE A 928 22.98 36.53 -38.55
CA PHE A 928 22.59 37.10 -37.26
C PHE A 928 22.81 36.11 -36.11
N HIS A 929 23.63 36.50 -35.14
CA HIS A 929 23.82 35.81 -33.87
C HIS A 929 23.15 36.60 -32.73
N THR A 930 22.49 35.89 -31.82
CA THR A 930 22.03 36.49 -30.56
C THR A 930 22.54 35.74 -29.33
N ASP A 931 23.15 36.48 -28.41
CA ASP A 931 23.42 35.99 -27.06
C ASP A 931 22.12 36.01 -26.25
N ALA A 932 21.52 34.82 -26.09
CA ALA A 932 20.28 34.63 -25.34
C ALA A 932 20.53 33.99 -23.95
N VAL A 933 21.78 34.01 -23.47
CA VAL A 933 22.19 33.39 -22.18
C VAL A 933 21.35 33.91 -21.01
N GLN A 934 20.96 35.19 -21.04
CA GLN A 934 20.13 35.79 -20.00
C GLN A 934 18.62 35.76 -20.28
N ALA A 935 18.22 35.41 -21.50
CA ALA A 935 16.83 35.40 -21.95
C ALA A 935 16.18 34.01 -21.79
N VAL A 936 16.86 32.95 -22.25
CA VAL A 936 16.33 31.59 -22.22
C VAL A 936 16.06 31.14 -20.78
N GLY A 937 14.86 30.61 -20.54
CA GLY A 937 14.39 30.19 -19.22
C GLY A 937 13.76 31.33 -18.38
N LYS A 938 13.73 32.57 -18.87
CA LYS A 938 13.09 33.72 -18.20
C LYS A 938 12.01 34.38 -19.05
N ILE A 939 12.22 34.41 -20.37
CA ILE A 939 11.22 34.86 -21.35
C ILE A 939 11.04 33.79 -22.42
N SER A 940 9.91 33.85 -23.13
CA SER A 940 9.69 33.01 -24.31
C SER A 940 10.69 33.38 -25.40
N VAL A 941 11.43 32.38 -25.88
CA VAL A 941 12.40 32.50 -26.97
C VAL A 941 12.01 31.50 -28.03
N ASP A 942 11.81 31.95 -29.27
CA ASP A 942 11.42 31.10 -30.39
C ASP A 942 12.27 31.46 -31.60
N VAL A 943 13.16 30.55 -32.00
CA VAL A 943 14.11 30.81 -33.10
C VAL A 943 13.43 30.92 -34.46
N GLU A 944 12.27 30.29 -34.65
CA GLU A 944 11.50 30.36 -35.89
C GLU A 944 10.78 31.71 -36.01
N VAL A 945 10.32 32.26 -34.89
CA VAL A 945 9.73 33.62 -34.83
C VAL A 945 10.81 34.70 -34.96
N LEU A 946 11.95 34.52 -34.31
CA LEU A 946 13.04 35.49 -34.28
C LEU A 946 13.85 35.52 -35.58
N GLY A 947 13.89 34.42 -36.32
CA GLY A 947 14.60 34.30 -37.60
C GLY A 947 16.11 34.10 -37.51
N VAL A 948 16.70 34.20 -36.32
CA VAL A 948 18.15 34.19 -36.06
C VAL A 948 18.88 32.98 -36.67
N ASP A 949 20.14 33.19 -37.07
CA ASP A 949 20.97 32.12 -37.65
C ASP A 949 21.72 31.33 -36.57
N LEU A 950 22.06 32.00 -35.47
CA LEU A 950 22.79 31.45 -34.33
C LEU A 950 22.21 31.99 -33.02
N LEU A 951 22.09 31.14 -32.00
CA LEU A 951 21.64 31.55 -30.66
C LEU A 951 22.39 30.82 -29.56
N SER A 952 23.02 31.57 -28.66
CA SER A 952 23.74 31.04 -27.50
C SER A 952 22.85 30.94 -26.26
N LEU A 953 22.97 29.85 -25.50
CA LEU A 953 22.28 29.64 -24.22
C LEU A 953 23.18 28.93 -23.20
N SER A 954 22.91 29.12 -21.90
CA SER A 954 23.70 28.51 -20.82
C SER A 954 22.85 28.01 -19.66
N GLY A 955 23.13 26.80 -19.18
CA GLY A 955 22.32 26.14 -18.16
C GLY A 955 22.32 26.83 -16.80
N HIS A 956 23.47 27.38 -16.37
CA HIS A 956 23.60 27.97 -15.05
C HIS A 956 22.84 29.29 -14.85
N LYS A 957 22.10 29.74 -15.87
CA LYS A 957 21.22 30.91 -15.84
C LYS A 957 19.75 30.56 -15.57
N PHE A 958 19.38 29.27 -15.63
CA PHE A 958 18.02 28.78 -15.38
C PHE A 958 18.01 27.39 -14.70
N HIS A 959 18.77 27.26 -13.61
CA HIS A 959 18.80 26.11 -12.68
C HIS A 959 19.52 24.82 -13.15
N ALA A 960 20.23 24.85 -14.27
CA ALA A 960 21.12 23.77 -14.69
C ALA A 960 22.54 23.88 -14.08
N PRO A 961 23.37 22.81 -14.13
CA PRO A 961 24.73 22.84 -13.62
C PRO A 961 25.60 23.88 -14.34
N LYS A 962 26.66 24.33 -13.66
CA LYS A 962 27.71 25.15 -14.28
C LYS A 962 28.56 24.27 -15.20
N GLY A 963 29.15 24.87 -16.23
CA GLY A 963 30.01 24.13 -17.18
C GLY A 963 29.24 23.43 -18.31
N ILE A 964 28.01 23.86 -18.60
CA ILE A 964 27.24 23.42 -19.77
C ILE A 964 26.49 24.60 -20.42
N GLY A 965 26.46 24.59 -21.74
CA GLY A 965 25.70 25.49 -22.59
C GLY A 965 25.34 24.83 -23.90
N ALA A 966 24.68 25.57 -24.77
CA ALA A 966 24.41 25.14 -26.13
C ALA A 966 24.42 26.31 -27.11
N LEU A 967 24.70 25.98 -28.37
CA LEU A 967 24.56 26.85 -29.52
C LEU A 967 23.50 26.25 -30.45
N TYR A 968 22.47 27.02 -30.76
CA TYR A 968 21.60 26.75 -31.90
C TYR A 968 22.30 27.21 -33.18
N VAL A 969 22.29 26.36 -34.21
CA VAL A 969 22.84 26.64 -35.54
C VAL A 969 21.80 26.35 -36.61
N LYS A 970 21.32 27.38 -37.31
CA LYS A 970 20.35 27.26 -38.39
C LYS A 970 20.89 26.41 -39.53
N LYS A 971 19.98 25.78 -40.29
CA LYS A 971 20.36 24.96 -41.45
C LYS A 971 21.10 25.81 -42.49
N GLY A 972 22.29 25.37 -42.88
CA GLY A 972 23.07 25.99 -43.95
C GLY A 972 24.14 26.97 -43.47
N VAL A 973 24.17 27.29 -42.18
CA VAL A 973 25.25 28.06 -41.56
C VAL A 973 26.47 27.15 -41.38
N VAL A 974 27.64 27.63 -41.81
CA VAL A 974 28.91 26.91 -41.70
C VAL A 974 29.76 27.59 -40.63
N LEU A 975 30.38 26.80 -39.75
CA LEU A 975 31.20 27.27 -38.66
C LEU A 975 32.54 26.54 -38.64
N GLU A 976 33.61 27.27 -38.35
CA GLU A 976 34.91 26.68 -38.00
C GLU A 976 34.92 26.27 -36.50
N PRO A 977 35.33 25.05 -36.13
CA PRO A 977 35.39 24.63 -34.73
C PRO A 977 36.48 25.36 -33.95
N LEU A 978 36.23 25.62 -32.65
CA LEU A 978 37.24 26.22 -31.77
C LEU A 978 38.31 25.22 -31.34
N ILE A 979 37.95 23.94 -31.25
CA ILE A 979 38.81 22.84 -30.77
C ILE A 979 38.75 21.72 -31.81
N HIS A 980 39.92 21.31 -32.30
CA HIS A 980 40.07 20.28 -33.32
C HIS A 980 40.33 18.92 -32.67
N GLY A 981 39.63 17.86 -33.09
CA GLY A 981 39.74 16.53 -32.50
C GLY A 981 38.68 15.55 -33.00
N GLY A 982 38.07 14.79 -32.08
CA GLY A 982 37.01 13.83 -32.40
C GLY A 982 35.75 14.48 -33.01
N LYS A 983 34.85 13.65 -33.54
CA LYS A 983 33.64 14.09 -34.27
C LYS A 983 32.42 14.35 -33.37
N GLN A 984 32.62 14.54 -32.06
CA GLN A 984 31.53 14.87 -31.13
C GLN A 984 30.82 16.15 -31.55
N GLU A 985 29.53 16.25 -31.22
CA GLU A 985 28.67 17.39 -31.57
C GLU A 985 28.77 17.79 -33.06
N SER A 986 28.74 16.79 -33.94
CA SER A 986 28.85 16.95 -35.41
C SER A 986 30.20 17.52 -35.88
N GLY A 987 31.26 17.36 -35.08
CA GLY A 987 32.60 17.86 -35.38
C GLY A 987 32.84 19.32 -34.99
N LEU A 988 31.86 19.98 -34.35
CA LEU A 988 31.95 21.39 -33.96
C LEU A 988 32.56 21.59 -32.56
N ARG A 989 32.55 20.54 -31.72
CA ARG A 989 33.06 20.61 -30.35
C ARG A 989 33.71 19.29 -29.95
N ALA A 990 35.02 19.19 -30.18
CA ALA A 990 35.79 18.00 -29.86
C ALA A 990 35.93 17.78 -28.33
N GLY A 991 35.86 16.51 -27.92
CA GLY A 991 35.99 16.07 -26.52
C GLY A 991 34.74 15.32 -26.03
N THR A 992 34.94 14.34 -25.14
CA THR A 992 33.85 13.51 -24.60
C THR A 992 32.76 14.39 -23.98
N GLU A 993 31.51 14.09 -24.33
CA GLU A 993 30.34 14.80 -23.84
C GLU A 993 30.19 14.65 -22.32
N ASN A 994 29.95 15.76 -21.62
CA ASN A 994 29.64 15.72 -20.19
C ASN A 994 28.19 15.29 -20.01
N VAL A 995 27.94 13.97 -20.07
CA VAL A 995 26.60 13.38 -20.09
C VAL A 995 25.77 13.83 -18.89
N ALA A 996 26.34 13.82 -17.69
CA ALA A 996 25.66 14.29 -16.49
C ALA A 996 25.22 15.76 -16.64
N ALA A 997 26.12 16.66 -17.06
CA ALA A 997 25.76 18.07 -17.21
C ALA A 997 24.77 18.32 -18.35
N ILE A 998 24.86 17.57 -19.45
CA ILE A 998 23.93 17.62 -20.59
C ILE A 998 22.53 17.19 -20.15
N VAL A 999 22.41 16.09 -19.41
CA VAL A 999 21.13 15.62 -18.86
C VAL A 999 20.56 16.64 -17.88
N GLY A 1000 21.40 17.19 -17.00
CA GLY A 1000 20.99 18.25 -16.10
C GLY A 1000 20.51 19.51 -16.84
N PHE A 1001 21.15 19.85 -17.96
CA PHE A 1001 20.75 20.96 -18.82
C PHE A 1001 19.42 20.70 -19.51
N GLY A 1002 19.21 19.50 -20.06
CA GLY A 1002 17.94 19.06 -20.62
C GLY A 1002 16.80 19.07 -19.60
N LYS A 1003 17.06 18.63 -18.36
CA LYS A 1003 16.05 18.63 -17.29
C LYS A 1003 15.64 20.03 -16.83
N ALA A 1004 16.55 21.01 -16.93
CA ALA A 1004 16.26 22.40 -16.59
C ALA A 1004 15.44 23.13 -17.67
N ALA A 1005 15.45 22.61 -18.90
CA ALA A 1005 14.89 23.21 -20.10
C ALA A 1005 13.51 22.64 -20.44
#